data_AF-A0A2M9ZJR9-F1
#
_entry.id   AF-A0A2M9ZJR9-F1
#
_cell.length_a   1.000
_cell.length_b   1.000
_cell.length_c   1.000
_cell.angle_alpha   90.00
_cell.angle_beta   90.00
_cell.angle_gamma   90.00
#
_symmetry.space_group_name_H-M   'P 1'
#
loop_
_entity.id
_entity.type
_entity.pdbx_description
1 polymer ?
#
loop_
_entity_poly.entity_id
_entity_poly.type
_entity_poly.pdbx_seq_one_letter_code
_entity_poly.pdbx_strand_id
1 'polypeptide(L)'
;MEVDYENLLKDYLMETRELLDLSEQAILDLEKGYSPDRINTLFRSIHTIKGNSAIFDLPSITKLSHTFENLLNHFRKAEVPPSPDAITLFLYCIDVLKEMNSNIAKGKDKDITELLKSIEAFLKNSQSTNGHVTNGTGNGNGKSNGSSKNGHYAKEKIAVPKSFLDKAESEQRYLYLIKYFSEISPNGSEQSPEYDRLSSLGLVLKEGVAPDSSNDNGKSKIVYYSLIISSLNKEQLLDSLPISILSVSLVYPRNGEPKFGFFPKIKEENADQNLGELSRNTENASSESYLKIPLYLLDHMINLTGETIVVRNQLLQKIESYDDPSLLAIVRNLSQLITSSQESVMRTRLQKLETLYKRIPRLIHDLERSTGKEIELILEGGEVELDKNIIDSISDPITHMIRNSVDHGIESPAERRAVGKSPKGRVILSAALRGGNVILKVEDDGRGLNYQRIKEKIIEKGLLSEDEVQRKSEEELSEFIFAPGFSTARAVSSTSGRGVGMDVVKMNFQKAGGTVSIASETGKGTSVIASLPQTLSIINCQMVRAGEMLFAIPQQNISEMLLMDEKLVSNVEKKEVYQLRGTLLPILDVRSIFDLNAGAAQDNKFIVVVHTEKHKFGLIVEEIENPEEIVVKPLSKELAKLNLYTGAAILGDGNVALILDITGITKFLKLLPNIREEIRGGVKKEVSDKQHYLLYSVCSQLFGLDSKNVLRIEQIDPNNIEKVMNREVMQYRGEIIELCRMDQYFRLNRGATEQERTMILFQTTKGKKGILVHEIHNVTEEISAYSQNEDQSSGVVGNGIVSGETVIVVDPITILNLVSKNIMHDQAQVG
;
A
#
# COMPACT_ATOMS: atom_id res chain seq x y z
N MET A 1 -32.88 -9.62 0.49
CA MET A 1 -31.58 -9.96 1.08
C MET A 1 -31.88 -10.22 2.54
N GLU A 2 -32.01 -11.49 2.92
CA GLU A 2 -32.20 -11.88 4.32
C GLU A 2 -30.89 -11.57 5.05
N VAL A 3 -30.97 -10.70 6.06
CA VAL A 3 -29.83 -10.39 6.92
C VAL A 3 -29.56 -11.63 7.76
N ASP A 4 -28.35 -12.18 7.64
CA ASP A 4 -27.93 -13.39 8.35
C ASP A 4 -27.78 -13.09 9.85
N TYR A 5 -28.90 -13.18 10.56
CA TYR A 5 -29.02 -12.91 11.99
C TYR A 5 -28.07 -13.78 12.83
N GLU A 6 -27.73 -14.99 12.37
CA GLU A 6 -26.77 -15.85 13.08
C GLU A 6 -25.35 -15.30 13.06
N ASN A 7 -24.93 -14.69 11.94
CA ASN A 7 -23.61 -14.09 11.84
C ASN A 7 -23.51 -12.78 12.64
N LEU A 8 -24.55 -11.92 12.58
CA LEU A 8 -24.61 -10.72 13.41
C LEU A 8 -24.64 -11.03 14.91
N LEU A 9 -25.32 -12.11 15.32
CA LEU A 9 -25.32 -12.55 16.72
C LEU A 9 -23.94 -13.07 17.14
N LYS A 10 -23.23 -13.80 16.28
CA LYS A 10 -21.84 -14.26 16.57
C LYS A 10 -20.88 -13.08 16.75
N ASP A 11 -20.98 -12.07 15.90
CA ASP A 11 -20.18 -10.84 16.00
C ASP A 11 -20.48 -10.10 17.30
N TYR A 12 -21.76 -9.96 17.66
CA TYR A 12 -22.18 -9.38 18.93
C TYR A 12 -21.63 -10.15 20.14
N LEU A 13 -21.69 -11.48 20.14
CA LEU A 13 -21.19 -12.31 21.25
C LEU A 13 -19.67 -12.16 21.42
N MET A 14 -18.94 -12.03 20.31
CA MET A 14 -17.49 -11.82 20.31
C MET A 14 -17.13 -10.42 20.81
N GLU A 15 -17.77 -9.37 20.27
CA GLU A 15 -17.55 -7.97 20.69
C GLU A 15 -17.90 -7.77 22.17
N THR A 16 -19.02 -8.34 22.63
CA THR A 16 -19.45 -8.28 24.04
C THR A 16 -18.43 -8.96 24.95
N ARG A 17 -17.81 -10.06 24.52
CA ARG A 17 -16.76 -10.74 25.29
C ARG A 17 -15.52 -9.87 25.45
N GLU A 18 -15.07 -9.23 24.37
CA GLU A 18 -13.93 -8.31 24.41
C GLU A 18 -14.19 -7.10 25.32
N LEU A 19 -15.40 -6.52 25.23
CA LEU A 19 -15.80 -5.42 26.12
C LEU A 19 -15.85 -5.85 27.60
N LEU A 20 -16.29 -7.07 27.89
CA LEU A 20 -16.31 -7.59 29.26
C LEU A 20 -14.91 -7.87 29.80
N ASP A 21 -13.98 -8.34 28.97
CA ASP A 21 -12.57 -8.55 29.34
C ASP A 21 -11.86 -7.21 29.60
N LEU A 22 -12.10 -6.20 28.75
CA LEU A 22 -11.62 -4.83 28.99
C LEU A 22 -12.20 -4.23 30.28
N SER A 23 -13.49 -4.47 30.53
CA SER A 23 -14.17 -3.99 31.73
C SER A 23 -13.59 -4.61 33.01
N GLU A 24 -13.31 -5.92 33.00
CA GLU A 24 -12.68 -6.62 34.12
C GLU A 24 -11.29 -6.05 34.43
N GLN A 25 -10.46 -5.87 33.40
CA GLN A 25 -9.12 -5.27 33.57
C GLN A 25 -9.20 -3.84 34.12
N ALA A 26 -10.18 -3.05 33.67
CA ALA A 26 -10.40 -1.71 34.21
C ALA A 26 -10.77 -1.74 35.70
N ILE A 27 -11.56 -2.73 36.16
CA ILE A 27 -11.92 -2.91 37.57
C ILE A 27 -10.73 -3.37 38.41
N LEU A 28 -9.95 -4.35 37.94
CA LEU A 28 -8.75 -4.84 38.64
C LEU A 28 -7.70 -3.74 38.82
N ASP A 29 -7.59 -2.84 37.85
CA ASP A 29 -6.68 -1.72 37.98
C ASP A 29 -7.25 -0.58 38.84
N LEU A 30 -8.59 -0.43 38.94
CA LEU A 30 -9.22 0.45 39.91
C LEU A 30 -8.97 -0.03 41.35
N GLU A 31 -8.80 -1.32 41.58
CA GLU A 31 -8.37 -1.90 42.86
C GLU A 31 -6.93 -1.50 43.23
N LYS A 32 -6.03 -1.43 42.24
CA LYS A 32 -4.62 -1.02 42.44
C LYS A 32 -4.46 0.49 42.61
N GLY A 33 -5.38 1.28 42.06
CA GLY A 33 -5.35 2.74 42.18
C GLY A 33 -6.48 3.43 41.43
N TYR A 34 -7.13 4.39 42.11
CA TYR A 34 -8.24 5.14 41.53
C TYR A 34 -7.79 6.03 40.36
N SER A 35 -8.52 5.95 39.25
CA SER A 35 -8.36 6.84 38.10
C SER A 35 -9.74 7.12 37.48
N PRO A 36 -10.16 8.39 37.36
CA PRO A 36 -11.42 8.77 36.72
C PRO A 36 -11.54 8.25 35.27
N ASP A 37 -10.42 8.17 34.55
CA ASP A 37 -10.37 7.64 33.18
C ASP A 37 -10.73 6.15 33.11
N ARG A 38 -10.38 5.38 34.14
CA ARG A 38 -10.74 3.95 34.24
C ARG A 38 -12.23 3.75 34.51
N ILE A 39 -12.84 4.57 35.37
CA ILE A 39 -14.30 4.57 35.55
C ILE A 39 -15.03 4.99 34.27
N ASN A 40 -14.51 5.99 33.55
CA ASN A 40 -15.08 6.41 32.26
C ASN A 40 -14.97 5.31 31.19
N THR A 41 -13.87 4.56 31.18
CA THR A 41 -13.66 3.41 30.28
C THR A 41 -14.62 2.27 30.60
N LEU A 42 -14.79 1.95 31.88
CA LEU A 42 -15.73 0.96 32.36
C LEU A 42 -17.19 1.36 32.03
N PHE A 43 -17.55 2.63 32.27
CA PHE A 43 -18.88 3.17 31.94
C PHE A 43 -19.19 3.07 30.44
N ARG A 44 -18.24 3.44 29.56
CA ARG A 44 -18.43 3.36 28.10
C ARG A 44 -18.62 1.92 27.63
N SER A 45 -17.83 1.00 28.17
CA SER A 45 -17.90 -0.42 27.81
C SER A 45 -19.26 -1.01 28.18
N ILE A 46 -19.76 -0.75 29.39
CA ILE A 46 -21.10 -1.19 29.84
C ILE A 46 -22.22 -0.49 29.06
N HIS A 47 -22.06 0.79 28.71
CA HIS A 47 -23.03 1.54 27.90
C HIS A 47 -23.16 0.96 26.48
N THR A 48 -22.05 0.57 25.86
CA THR A 48 -22.04 -0.11 24.54
C THR A 48 -22.67 -1.50 24.63
N ILE A 49 -22.37 -2.29 25.67
CA ILE A 49 -23.00 -3.60 25.87
C ILE A 49 -24.53 -3.47 25.99
N LYS A 50 -25.03 -2.48 26.74
CA LYS A 50 -26.46 -2.17 26.85
C LYS A 50 -27.08 -1.78 25.51
N GLY A 51 -26.39 -0.93 24.75
CA GLY A 51 -26.87 -0.46 23.44
C GLY A 51 -26.98 -1.61 22.44
N ASN A 52 -25.96 -2.47 22.38
CA ASN A 52 -25.92 -3.59 21.46
C ASN A 52 -26.88 -4.71 21.90
N SER A 53 -27.02 -5.01 23.20
CA SER A 53 -27.94 -6.05 23.69
C SER A 53 -29.41 -5.75 23.42
N ALA A 54 -29.77 -4.46 23.33
CA ALA A 54 -31.13 -4.03 22.97
C ALA A 54 -31.47 -4.27 21.48
N ILE A 55 -30.46 -4.29 20.59
CA ILE A 55 -30.64 -4.57 19.16
C ILE A 55 -30.98 -6.04 18.94
N PHE A 56 -30.46 -6.95 19.77
CA PHE A 56 -30.65 -8.39 19.67
C PHE A 56 -31.77 -8.95 20.57
N ASP A 57 -32.60 -8.08 21.17
CA ASP A 57 -33.70 -8.44 22.09
C ASP A 57 -33.27 -9.33 23.27
N LEU A 58 -32.18 -8.93 23.95
CA LEU A 58 -31.63 -9.62 25.13
C LEU A 58 -31.99 -8.85 26.41
N PRO A 59 -33.21 -9.02 26.97
CA PRO A 59 -33.73 -8.16 28.04
C PRO A 59 -32.95 -8.28 29.35
N SER A 60 -32.49 -9.48 29.69
CA SER A 60 -31.75 -9.74 30.93
C SER A 60 -30.37 -9.04 30.92
N ILE A 61 -29.63 -9.11 29.80
CA ILE A 61 -28.34 -8.41 29.64
C ILE A 61 -28.55 -6.90 29.62
N THR A 62 -29.58 -6.42 28.91
CA THR A 62 -29.91 -5.00 28.83
C THR A 62 -30.23 -4.43 30.23
N LYS A 63 -31.00 -5.18 31.03
CA LYS A 63 -31.39 -4.76 32.38
C LYS A 63 -30.20 -4.73 33.35
N LEU A 64 -29.36 -5.77 33.36
CA LEU A 64 -28.19 -5.81 34.21
C LEU A 64 -27.17 -4.72 33.82
N SER A 65 -26.90 -4.55 32.53
CA SER A 65 -25.97 -3.53 32.03
C SER A 65 -26.46 -2.11 32.35
N HIS A 66 -27.77 -1.85 32.23
CA HIS A 66 -28.36 -0.57 32.61
C HIS A 66 -28.23 -0.28 34.12
N THR A 67 -28.52 -1.26 34.98
CA THR A 67 -28.39 -1.10 36.44
C THR A 67 -26.93 -0.93 36.85
N PHE A 68 -26.00 -1.63 36.18
CA PHE A 68 -24.58 -1.48 36.42
C PHE A 68 -24.05 -0.12 35.93
N GLU A 69 -24.50 0.36 34.78
CA GLU A 69 -24.20 1.70 34.27
C GLU A 69 -24.63 2.79 35.26
N ASN A 70 -25.81 2.64 35.88
CA ASN A 70 -26.29 3.57 36.91
C ASN A 70 -25.41 3.56 38.17
N LEU A 71 -24.96 2.37 38.60
CA LEU A 71 -24.01 2.23 39.71
C LEU A 71 -22.68 2.93 39.40
N LEU A 72 -22.14 2.74 38.20
CA LEU A 72 -20.90 3.39 37.75
C LEU A 72 -21.06 4.90 37.62
N ASN A 73 -22.23 5.37 37.19
CA ASN A 73 -22.51 6.80 37.06
C ASN A 73 -22.49 7.52 38.42
N HIS A 74 -22.82 6.83 39.51
CA HIS A 74 -22.72 7.39 40.87
C HIS A 74 -21.26 7.73 41.21
N PHE A 75 -20.33 6.79 41.01
CA PHE A 75 -18.90 7.02 41.23
C PHE A 75 -18.30 8.00 40.22
N ARG A 76 -18.78 7.98 38.98
CA ARG A 76 -18.36 8.93 37.93
C ARG A 76 -18.72 10.38 38.27
N LYS A 77 -19.92 10.63 38.80
CA LYS A 77 -20.38 11.99 39.16
C LYS A 77 -19.83 12.46 40.49
N ALA A 78 -19.63 11.55 41.44
CA ALA A 78 -19.10 11.89 42.76
C ALA A 78 -17.57 12.13 42.72
N GLU A 79 -16.88 11.65 41.68
CA GLU A 79 -15.40 11.61 41.59
C GLU A 79 -14.72 10.93 42.80
N VAL A 80 -15.46 10.08 43.53
CA VAL A 80 -14.97 9.37 44.72
C VAL A 80 -14.46 7.98 44.31
N PRO A 81 -13.33 7.51 44.87
CA PRO A 81 -12.85 6.15 44.65
C PRO A 81 -13.87 5.09 45.12
N PRO A 82 -14.08 4.02 44.33
CA PRO A 82 -14.97 2.93 44.74
C PRO A 82 -14.39 2.20 45.95
N SER A 83 -15.24 1.85 46.92
CA SER A 83 -14.83 1.03 48.06
C SER A 83 -14.48 -0.39 47.61
N PRO A 84 -13.70 -1.16 48.39
CA PRO A 84 -13.44 -2.57 48.11
C PRO A 84 -14.72 -3.40 47.90
N ASP A 85 -15.78 -3.09 48.64
CA ASP A 85 -17.10 -3.71 48.47
C ASP A 85 -17.75 -3.35 47.12
N ALA A 86 -17.57 -2.12 46.65
CA ALA A 86 -18.03 -1.68 45.33
C ALA A 86 -17.25 -2.39 44.21
N ILE A 87 -15.93 -2.52 44.34
CA ILE A 87 -15.06 -3.24 43.38
C ILE A 87 -15.47 -4.71 43.29
N THR A 88 -15.71 -5.36 44.43
CA THR A 88 -16.21 -6.74 44.48
C THR A 88 -17.56 -6.87 43.78
N LEU A 89 -18.46 -5.91 43.99
CA LEU A 89 -19.75 -5.88 43.31
C LEU A 89 -19.62 -5.65 41.80
N PHE A 90 -18.65 -4.84 41.35
CA PHE A 90 -18.38 -4.62 39.92
C PHE A 90 -17.88 -5.89 39.25
N LEU A 91 -16.93 -6.60 39.87
CA LEU A 91 -16.41 -7.88 39.36
C LEU A 91 -17.55 -8.91 39.27
N TYR A 92 -18.40 -8.99 40.30
CA TYR A 92 -19.54 -9.90 40.29
C TYR A 92 -20.55 -9.56 39.16
N CYS A 93 -20.77 -8.28 38.85
CA CYS A 93 -21.61 -7.88 37.71
C CYS A 93 -21.02 -8.32 36.37
N ILE A 94 -19.69 -8.20 36.20
CA ILE A 94 -18.99 -8.67 34.99
C ILE A 94 -19.07 -10.18 34.86
N ASP A 95 -18.88 -10.93 35.94
CA ASP A 95 -18.97 -12.39 35.93
C ASP A 95 -20.35 -12.87 35.50
N VAL A 96 -21.41 -12.25 36.04
CA VAL A 96 -22.78 -12.59 35.63
C VAL A 96 -23.05 -12.22 34.17
N LEU A 97 -22.54 -11.07 33.68
CA LEU A 97 -22.66 -10.69 32.26
C LEU A 97 -21.89 -11.65 31.34
N LYS A 98 -20.69 -12.11 31.74
CA LYS A 98 -19.90 -13.11 31.00
C LYS A 98 -20.62 -14.45 30.93
N GLU A 99 -21.24 -14.87 32.03
CA GLU A 99 -22.01 -16.10 32.07
C GLU A 99 -23.27 -16.02 31.20
N MET A 100 -23.99 -14.89 31.24
CA MET A 100 -25.15 -14.64 30.38
C MET A 100 -24.75 -14.62 28.89
N ASN A 101 -23.64 -13.97 28.55
CA ASN A 101 -23.11 -13.94 27.18
C ASN A 101 -22.76 -15.35 26.67
N SER A 102 -22.19 -16.21 27.52
CA SER A 102 -21.89 -17.62 27.19
C SER A 102 -23.15 -18.49 27.09
N ASN A 103 -24.18 -18.19 27.88
CA ASN A 103 -25.44 -18.94 27.92
C ASN A 103 -26.41 -18.56 26.79
N ILE A 104 -26.24 -17.42 26.13
CA ILE A 104 -27.00 -17.06 24.91
C ILE A 104 -26.76 -18.09 23.80
N ALA A 105 -25.52 -18.54 23.62
CA ALA A 105 -25.19 -19.61 22.68
C ALA A 105 -25.81 -20.98 23.05
N LYS A 106 -26.31 -21.13 24.30
CA LYS A 106 -26.88 -22.37 24.86
C LYS A 106 -28.38 -22.28 25.15
N GLY A 107 -29.04 -21.14 24.86
CA GLY A 107 -30.49 -20.94 25.02
C GLY A 107 -31.01 -20.95 26.47
N LYS A 108 -30.19 -20.60 27.47
CA LYS A 108 -30.61 -20.55 28.89
C LYS A 108 -30.54 -19.13 29.43
N ASP A 109 -31.67 -18.62 29.94
CA ASP A 109 -31.73 -17.32 30.63
C ASP A 109 -31.42 -17.50 32.12
N LYS A 110 -30.66 -16.58 32.71
CA LYS A 110 -30.23 -16.64 34.11
C LYS A 110 -31.06 -15.67 34.95
N ASP A 111 -31.55 -16.12 36.10
CA ASP A 111 -32.27 -15.23 37.01
C ASP A 111 -31.29 -14.25 37.67
N ILE A 112 -31.45 -12.97 37.34
CA ILE A 112 -30.63 -11.85 37.83
C ILE A 112 -31.32 -11.07 38.97
N THR A 113 -32.47 -11.53 39.47
CA THR A 113 -33.32 -10.79 40.41
C THR A 113 -32.63 -10.48 41.74
N GLU A 114 -31.82 -11.39 42.28
CA GLU A 114 -31.08 -11.16 43.53
C GLU A 114 -29.92 -10.18 43.35
N LEU A 115 -29.20 -10.25 42.23
CA LEU A 115 -28.12 -9.32 41.90
C LEU A 115 -28.62 -7.88 41.68
N LEU A 116 -29.76 -7.73 41.01
CA LEU A 116 -30.39 -6.42 40.85
C LEU A 116 -30.76 -5.82 42.22
N LYS A 117 -31.31 -6.63 43.14
CA LYS A 117 -31.60 -6.19 44.52
C LYS A 117 -30.34 -5.80 45.28
N SER A 118 -29.23 -6.52 45.13
CA SER A 118 -27.97 -6.16 45.81
C SER A 118 -27.37 -4.86 45.28
N ILE A 119 -27.44 -4.60 43.97
CA ILE A 119 -26.99 -3.32 43.38
C ILE A 119 -27.88 -2.16 43.86
N GLU A 120 -29.20 -2.34 43.86
CA GLU A 120 -30.14 -1.34 44.35
C GLU A 120 -29.98 -1.07 45.86
N ALA A 121 -29.71 -2.11 46.66
CA ALA A 121 -29.42 -1.97 48.08
C ALA A 121 -28.11 -1.20 48.33
N PHE A 122 -27.08 -1.48 47.52
CA PHE A 122 -25.80 -0.77 47.58
C PHE A 122 -25.96 0.72 47.22
N LEU A 123 -26.74 1.03 46.19
CA LEU A 123 -27.08 2.41 45.81
C LEU A 123 -27.86 3.15 46.92
N LYS A 124 -28.80 2.47 47.60
CA LYS A 124 -29.55 3.06 48.73
C LYS A 124 -28.68 3.30 49.97
N ASN A 125 -27.76 2.39 50.29
CA ASN A 125 -26.82 2.55 51.40
C ASN A 125 -25.81 3.68 51.14
N SER A 126 -25.33 3.82 49.89
CA SER A 126 -24.42 4.90 49.50
C SER A 126 -25.08 6.29 49.52
N GLN A 127 -26.40 6.36 49.34
CA GLN A 127 -27.18 7.59 49.51
C GLN A 127 -27.52 7.89 50.98
N SER A 128 -27.38 6.93 51.89
CA SER A 128 -27.73 7.11 53.32
C SER A 128 -26.60 7.73 54.15
N THR A 129 -25.38 7.85 53.61
CA THR A 129 -24.23 8.49 54.28
C THR A 129 -24.02 9.96 53.91
N ASN A 130 -24.84 10.54 53.03
CA ASN A 130 -24.85 11.97 52.74
C ASN A 130 -26.29 12.51 52.77
N GLY A 131 -26.74 12.90 53.97
CA GLY A 131 -27.69 13.98 54.21
C GLY A 131 -29.12 13.87 53.66
N HIS A 132 -30.07 13.63 54.59
CA HIS A 132 -31.47 14.11 54.59
C HIS A 132 -31.67 15.47 53.88
N VAL A 133 -32.79 15.73 53.17
CA VAL A 133 -34.14 16.01 53.73
C VAL A 133 -35.27 15.65 52.72
N THR A 134 -36.18 14.76 53.16
CA THR A 134 -37.66 14.60 52.95
C THR A 134 -38.35 15.08 51.64
N ASN A 135 -39.35 14.42 51.02
CA ASN A 135 -40.51 13.69 51.59
C ASN A 135 -41.27 12.86 50.51
N GLY A 136 -41.87 11.74 50.97
CA GLY A 136 -43.01 10.89 50.49
C GLY A 136 -43.56 10.92 49.05
N THR A 137 -44.19 9.88 48.49
CA THR A 137 -44.68 8.60 49.04
C THR A 137 -45.28 7.78 47.88
N GLY A 138 -44.90 6.50 47.79
CA GLY A 138 -45.73 5.31 47.47
C GLY A 138 -46.44 5.20 46.10
N ASN A 139 -46.87 4.04 45.64
CA ASN A 139 -46.57 2.64 45.96
C ASN A 139 -47.03 1.85 44.70
N GLY A 140 -46.42 0.69 44.45
CA GLY A 140 -46.65 -0.12 43.23
C GLY A 140 -48.04 -0.78 43.15
N ASN A 141 -48.38 -1.31 41.97
CA ASN A 141 -48.34 -2.76 41.69
C ASN A 141 -48.97 -3.11 40.33
N GLY A 142 -48.37 -4.11 39.67
CA GLY A 142 -49.14 -5.25 39.14
C GLY A 142 -49.64 -5.23 37.69
N LYS A 143 -48.82 -5.85 36.81
CA LYS A 143 -49.15 -7.00 35.92
C LYS A 143 -50.34 -6.97 34.95
N SER A 144 -50.01 -7.41 33.72
CA SER A 144 -50.77 -8.27 32.77
C SER A 144 -52.03 -7.66 32.13
N ASN A 145 -52.44 -7.93 30.89
CA ASN A 145 -52.21 -9.03 29.95
C ASN A 145 -52.54 -8.51 28.53
N GLY A 146 -51.94 -9.10 27.49
CA GLY A 146 -52.04 -8.63 26.11
C GLY A 146 -53.30 -9.02 25.35
N SER A 147 -53.46 -8.45 24.15
CA SER A 147 -53.74 -9.17 22.89
C SER A 147 -53.99 -8.21 21.71
N SER A 148 -53.17 -8.35 20.64
CA SER A 148 -53.52 -8.38 19.21
C SER A 148 -54.27 -7.19 18.54
N LYS A 149 -53.62 -6.48 17.61
CA LYS A 149 -53.67 -6.67 16.13
C LYS A 149 -53.23 -5.42 15.34
N ASN A 150 -52.22 -5.65 14.49
CA ASN A 150 -51.87 -5.06 13.18
C ASN A 150 -52.44 -3.70 12.71
N GLY A 151 -51.50 -2.84 12.29
CA GLY A 151 -51.65 -1.88 11.18
C GLY A 151 -50.27 -1.39 10.70
N HIS A 152 -49.92 -1.68 9.45
CA HIS A 152 -48.67 -1.25 8.79
C HIS A 152 -48.64 0.28 8.51
N TYR A 153 -47.50 0.94 8.73
CA TYR A 153 -47.10 2.19 8.07
C TYR A 153 -45.59 2.19 7.77
N ALA A 154 -45.21 2.67 6.59
CA ALA A 154 -43.85 2.69 6.03
C ALA A 154 -42.98 3.85 6.58
N LYS A 155 -41.64 3.66 6.65
CA LYS A 155 -40.66 4.64 7.18
C LYS A 155 -40.17 5.64 6.11
N GLU A 156 -40.40 6.94 6.29
CA GLU A 156 -39.78 8.05 5.50
C GLU A 156 -38.67 8.78 6.28
N LYS A 157 -37.64 9.36 5.61
CA LYS A 157 -36.52 10.14 6.22
C LYS A 157 -36.85 11.64 6.36
N ILE A 158 -36.39 12.30 7.42
CA ILE A 158 -36.59 13.74 7.67
C ILE A 158 -35.62 14.58 6.80
N ALA A 159 -36.14 15.34 5.84
CA ALA A 159 -35.35 16.20 4.94
C ALA A 159 -35.26 17.67 5.45
N VAL A 160 -34.06 18.26 5.41
CA VAL A 160 -33.77 19.67 5.75
C VAL A 160 -33.50 20.47 4.46
N PRO A 161 -34.39 21.38 4.04
CA PRO A 161 -34.17 22.21 2.86
C PRO A 161 -32.96 23.16 2.98
N LYS A 162 -32.24 23.38 1.87
CA LYS A 162 -31.09 24.31 1.83
C LYS A 162 -31.45 25.74 2.25
N SER A 163 -32.67 26.20 1.96
CA SER A 163 -33.17 27.53 2.37
C SER A 163 -33.14 27.78 3.88
N PHE A 164 -33.14 26.72 4.70
CA PHE A 164 -33.03 26.84 6.17
C PHE A 164 -31.59 27.02 6.64
N LEU A 165 -30.62 26.47 5.90
CA LEU A 165 -29.19 26.68 6.13
C LEU A 165 -28.80 28.11 5.73
N ASP A 166 -29.24 28.54 4.55
CA ASP A 166 -28.98 29.90 4.04
C ASP A 166 -29.53 30.97 5.00
N LYS A 167 -30.71 30.70 5.60
CA LYS A 167 -31.31 31.61 6.59
C LYS A 167 -30.51 31.66 7.90
N ALA A 168 -30.07 30.51 8.42
CA ALA A 168 -29.23 30.45 9.62
C ALA A 168 -27.88 31.17 9.43
N GLU A 169 -27.32 31.08 8.22
CA GLU A 169 -26.11 31.80 7.83
C GLU A 169 -26.35 33.32 7.73
N SER A 170 -27.42 33.76 7.07
CA SER A 170 -27.75 35.19 6.93
C SER A 170 -28.03 35.87 8.28
N GLU A 171 -28.66 35.16 9.21
CA GLU A 171 -28.99 35.67 10.54
C GLU A 171 -27.88 35.44 11.58
N GLN A 172 -26.78 34.77 11.19
CA GLN A 172 -25.64 34.42 12.06
C GLN A 172 -26.08 33.73 13.36
N ARG A 173 -26.89 32.67 13.24
CA ARG A 173 -27.46 31.92 14.36
C ARG A 173 -27.29 30.41 14.16
N TYR A 174 -27.39 29.65 15.26
CA TYR A 174 -27.27 28.19 15.23
C TYR A 174 -28.54 27.56 14.69
N LEU A 175 -28.43 26.51 13.86
CA LEU A 175 -29.56 25.66 13.48
C LEU A 175 -29.49 24.32 14.22
N TYR A 176 -30.53 23.96 14.95
CA TYR A 176 -30.63 22.71 15.70
C TYR A 176 -31.77 21.84 15.19
N LEU A 177 -31.56 20.52 15.18
CA LEU A 177 -32.60 19.51 15.09
C LEU A 177 -32.81 18.91 16.48
N ILE A 178 -34.01 19.09 17.02
CA ILE A 178 -34.39 18.63 18.36
C ILE A 178 -35.41 17.52 18.18
N LYS A 179 -35.18 16.36 18.81
CA LYS A 179 -36.17 15.27 18.92
C LYS A 179 -36.61 15.15 20.38
N TYR A 180 -37.91 15.01 20.62
CA TYR A 180 -38.47 14.93 21.98
C TYR A 180 -39.80 14.16 22.02
N PHE A 181 -40.22 13.73 23.22
CA PHE A 181 -41.49 13.04 23.44
C PHE A 181 -42.58 14.00 23.95
N SER A 182 -43.83 13.78 23.53
CA SER A 182 -45.02 14.48 24.09
C SER A 182 -46.21 13.53 24.29
N GLU A 183 -47.08 13.82 25.27
CA GLU A 183 -48.29 13.03 25.64
C GLU A 183 -49.59 13.77 25.19
N ILE A 184 -50.16 13.36 24.03
CA ILE A 184 -51.47 13.67 23.38
C ILE A 184 -51.93 15.16 23.18
N SER A 185 -52.28 15.41 21.90
CA SER A 185 -52.72 16.59 21.11
C SER A 185 -53.84 17.52 21.64
N PRO A 186 -53.89 18.78 21.14
CA PRO A 186 -55.14 19.45 20.80
C PRO A 186 -55.35 19.52 19.27
N ASN A 187 -56.45 18.93 18.80
CA ASN A 187 -57.17 19.30 17.57
C ASN A 187 -56.35 19.53 16.28
N GLY A 188 -55.85 18.46 15.66
CA GLY A 188 -55.60 18.45 14.21
C GLY A 188 -54.63 19.51 13.65
N SER A 189 -53.81 20.14 14.48
CA SER A 189 -52.72 21.02 14.05
C SER A 189 -51.40 20.26 14.01
N GLU A 190 -50.55 20.56 13.03
CA GLU A 190 -49.20 19.98 12.87
C GLU A 190 -48.18 20.49 13.93
N GLN A 191 -48.64 21.21 14.95
CA GLN A 191 -47.80 21.87 15.94
C GLN A 191 -47.85 21.15 17.29
N SER A 192 -46.69 20.97 17.90
CA SER A 192 -46.56 20.30 19.20
C SER A 192 -47.04 21.18 20.37
N PRO A 193 -47.41 20.58 21.51
CA PRO A 193 -47.62 21.30 22.77
C PRO A 193 -46.40 22.10 23.25
N GLU A 194 -45.20 21.76 22.76
CA GLU A 194 -43.93 22.36 23.11
C GLU A 194 -43.52 23.51 22.17
N TYR A 195 -44.27 23.77 21.09
CA TYR A 195 -43.98 24.79 20.08
C TYR A 195 -43.83 26.21 20.65
N ASP A 196 -44.72 26.62 21.55
CA ASP A 196 -44.67 27.96 22.16
C ASP A 196 -43.41 28.17 23.02
N ARG A 197 -42.88 27.09 23.61
CA ARG A 197 -41.64 27.14 24.38
C ARG A 197 -40.42 27.12 23.47
N LEU A 198 -40.44 26.27 22.46
CA LEU A 198 -39.38 26.21 21.45
C LEU A 198 -39.25 27.52 20.67
N SER A 199 -40.37 28.18 20.36
CA SER A 199 -40.39 29.50 19.72
C SER A 199 -39.88 30.64 20.63
N SER A 200 -39.95 30.48 21.95
CA SER A 200 -39.35 31.43 22.91
C SER A 200 -37.81 31.33 22.97
N LEU A 201 -37.25 30.18 22.58
CA LEU A 201 -35.80 29.91 22.56
C LEU A 201 -35.14 30.16 21.20
N GLY A 202 -35.94 30.33 20.14
CA GLY A 202 -35.46 30.56 18.78
C GLY A 202 -36.58 30.52 17.74
N LEU A 203 -36.29 30.83 16.48
CA LEU A 203 -37.27 30.73 15.40
C LEU A 203 -37.43 29.25 14.97
N VAL A 204 -38.59 28.67 15.24
CA VAL A 204 -38.93 27.31 14.75
C VAL A 204 -39.22 27.39 13.25
N LEU A 205 -38.45 26.67 12.44
CA LEU A 205 -38.59 26.65 10.99
C LEU A 205 -39.52 25.54 10.49
N LYS A 206 -39.51 24.39 11.17
CA LYS A 206 -40.32 23.23 10.81
C LYS A 206 -40.45 22.29 11.99
N GLU A 207 -41.62 21.71 12.17
CA GLU A 207 -41.90 20.69 13.16
C GLU A 207 -42.70 19.54 12.53
N GLY A 208 -42.58 18.34 13.08
CA GLY A 208 -43.36 17.19 12.63
C GLY A 208 -43.15 15.96 13.49
N VAL A 209 -43.86 14.88 13.18
CA VAL A 209 -43.72 13.58 13.87
C VAL A 209 -42.58 12.79 13.23
N ALA A 210 -41.70 12.23 14.06
CA ALA A 210 -40.58 11.42 13.59
C ALA A 210 -41.05 10.01 13.14
N PRO A 211 -40.40 9.43 12.10
CA PRO A 211 -40.79 8.14 11.50
C PRO A 211 -40.64 6.91 12.41
N ASP A 212 -40.03 7.06 13.58
CA ASP A 212 -39.81 6.00 14.57
C ASP A 212 -40.87 5.98 15.70
N SER A 213 -42.04 6.59 15.48
CA SER A 213 -43.13 6.58 16.46
C SER A 213 -43.90 5.24 16.41
N SER A 214 -43.83 4.46 17.49
CA SER A 214 -44.57 3.21 17.66
C SER A 214 -45.72 3.39 18.65
N ASN A 215 -46.95 3.07 18.24
CA ASN A 215 -48.10 2.97 19.13
C ASN A 215 -48.11 1.59 19.80
N ASP A 216 -47.86 1.55 21.11
CA ASP A 216 -48.08 0.36 21.92
C ASP A 216 -48.85 0.70 23.21
N ASN A 217 -49.66 -0.25 23.65
CA ASN A 217 -50.78 -0.19 24.60
C ASN A 217 -50.71 0.88 25.73
N GLY A 218 -51.43 1.99 25.55
CA GLY A 218 -52.06 2.75 26.64
C GLY A 218 -51.43 4.10 27.04
N LYS A 219 -50.27 4.47 26.49
CA LYS A 219 -49.76 5.86 26.51
C LYS A 219 -49.04 6.15 25.19
N SER A 220 -49.68 6.89 24.27
CA SER A 220 -49.02 7.32 23.02
C SER A 220 -47.85 8.24 23.35
N LYS A 221 -46.61 7.75 23.23
CA LYS A 221 -45.39 8.56 23.20
C LYS A 221 -45.09 8.91 21.74
N ILE A 222 -45.63 10.02 21.27
CA ILE A 222 -45.32 10.53 19.93
C ILE A 222 -43.98 11.24 20.01
N VAL A 223 -43.05 10.85 19.13
CA VAL A 223 -41.75 11.52 18.99
C VAL A 223 -41.91 12.64 17.99
N TYR A 224 -41.74 13.87 18.45
CA TYR A 224 -41.71 15.05 17.58
C TYR A 224 -40.27 15.41 17.23
N TYR A 225 -40.07 16.00 16.06
CA TYR A 225 -38.84 16.67 15.68
C TYR A 225 -39.12 18.14 15.39
N SER A 226 -38.21 19.02 15.78
CA SER A 226 -38.30 20.46 15.53
C SER A 226 -36.95 21.00 15.03
N LEU A 227 -36.97 21.79 13.96
CA LEU A 227 -35.83 22.50 13.41
C LEU A 227 -35.90 23.96 13.85
N ILE A 228 -34.91 24.43 14.60
CA ILE A 228 -34.94 25.75 15.24
C ILE A 228 -33.65 26.51 14.96
N ILE A 229 -33.81 27.79 14.58
CA ILE A 229 -32.70 28.75 14.56
C ILE A 229 -32.66 29.47 15.92
N SER A 230 -31.58 29.31 16.68
CA SER A 230 -31.40 29.95 17.98
C SER A 230 -30.07 30.70 18.07
N SER A 231 -30.04 31.78 18.85
CA SER A 231 -28.80 32.47 19.23
C SER A 231 -28.04 31.78 20.38
N LEU A 232 -28.66 30.80 21.04
CA LEU A 232 -28.08 30.06 22.17
C LEU A 232 -27.19 28.92 21.68
N ASN A 233 -26.09 28.69 22.39
CA ASN A 233 -25.22 27.54 22.13
C ASN A 233 -25.85 26.24 22.68
N LYS A 234 -25.29 25.07 22.32
CA LYS A 234 -25.92 23.77 22.61
C LYS A 234 -26.14 23.52 24.11
N GLU A 235 -25.21 23.93 24.95
CA GLU A 235 -25.30 23.76 26.41
C GLU A 235 -26.36 24.67 27.02
N GLN A 236 -26.38 25.96 26.64
CA GLN A 236 -27.41 26.91 27.07
C GLN A 236 -28.81 26.52 26.58
N LEU A 237 -28.91 25.95 25.37
CA LEU A 237 -30.16 25.45 24.82
C LEU A 237 -30.64 24.21 25.60
N LEU A 238 -29.75 23.30 25.97
CA LEU A 238 -30.10 22.12 26.77
C LEU A 238 -30.50 22.50 28.20
N ASP A 239 -29.81 23.45 28.82
CA ASP A 239 -30.10 23.91 30.19
C ASP A 239 -31.42 24.70 30.28
N SER A 240 -31.84 25.35 29.19
CA SER A 240 -33.10 26.09 29.12
C SER A 240 -34.31 25.23 28.73
N LEU A 241 -34.11 23.95 28.42
CA LEU A 241 -35.18 23.02 28.05
C LEU A 241 -35.53 22.07 29.22
N PRO A 242 -36.74 22.14 29.82
CA PRO A 242 -36.96 21.47 31.09
C PRO A 242 -37.16 19.94 31.08
N ILE A 243 -37.71 19.28 30.03
CA ILE A 243 -38.06 17.83 30.07
C ILE A 243 -38.17 17.17 28.64
N SER A 244 -37.93 15.85 28.56
CA SER A 244 -38.26 14.86 27.46
C SER A 244 -37.53 14.93 26.12
N ILE A 245 -36.30 15.43 26.08
CA ILE A 245 -35.47 15.45 24.88
C ILE A 245 -34.82 14.09 24.63
N LEU A 246 -34.97 13.57 23.41
CA LEU A 246 -34.25 12.39 22.90
C LEU A 246 -32.86 12.77 22.38
N SER A 247 -32.77 13.86 21.62
CA SER A 247 -31.50 14.32 21.06
C SER A 247 -31.58 15.77 20.60
N VAL A 248 -30.51 16.54 20.82
CA VAL A 248 -30.26 17.83 20.16
C VAL A 248 -29.03 17.68 19.28
N SER A 249 -29.24 17.81 17.96
CA SER A 249 -28.18 17.75 16.96
C SER A 249 -27.96 19.14 16.37
N LEU A 250 -26.71 19.61 16.37
CA LEU A 250 -26.34 20.84 15.69
C LEU A 250 -26.30 20.56 14.19
N VAL A 251 -27.13 21.27 13.43
CA VAL A 251 -27.22 21.15 11.97
C VAL A 251 -26.36 22.23 11.31
N TYR A 252 -26.26 23.43 11.90
CA TYR A 252 -25.40 24.51 11.42
C TYR A 252 -24.79 25.33 12.58
N PRO A 253 -23.46 25.47 12.68
CA PRO A 253 -22.80 26.28 13.71
C PRO A 253 -22.87 27.79 13.40
N ARG A 254 -22.87 28.63 14.44
CA ARG A 254 -22.72 30.09 14.31
C ARG A 254 -21.26 30.43 13.98
N ASN A 255 -21.02 31.21 12.93
CA ASN A 255 -19.66 31.66 12.58
C ASN A 255 -19.13 32.59 13.67
N GLY A 256 -18.01 32.21 14.32
CA GLY A 256 -17.27 33.07 15.25
C GLY A 256 -16.84 32.48 16.60
N GLU A 257 -17.18 31.23 16.96
CA GLU A 257 -16.70 30.61 18.22
C GLU A 257 -15.63 29.51 18.00
N PRO A 258 -14.58 29.44 18.85
CA PRO A 258 -13.45 28.53 18.69
C PRO A 258 -13.76 27.10 19.14
N LYS A 259 -13.19 26.11 18.44
CA LYS A 259 -13.20 24.70 18.84
C LYS A 259 -12.42 24.52 20.16
N PHE A 260 -13.10 24.34 21.28
CA PHE A 260 -12.47 24.10 22.59
C PHE A 260 -11.82 22.70 22.66
N GLY A 261 -10.55 22.66 23.08
CA GLY A 261 -9.86 21.49 23.61
C GLY A 261 -9.12 21.89 24.89
N PHE A 262 -9.08 21.00 25.89
CA PHE A 262 -8.22 21.15 27.06
C PHE A 262 -7.76 19.78 27.60
N PHE A 263 -6.44 19.63 27.77
CA PHE A 263 -5.81 18.97 28.92
C PHE A 263 -4.55 19.80 29.31
N PRO A 264 -4.19 19.86 30.60
CA PRO A 264 -3.37 20.94 31.16
C PRO A 264 -1.85 20.69 31.05
N LYS A 265 -1.07 21.77 30.98
CA LYS A 265 0.39 21.79 31.21
C LYS A 265 0.72 22.34 32.60
N ILE A 266 1.73 21.73 33.21
CA ILE A 266 2.42 22.17 34.43
C ILE A 266 3.18 23.48 34.14
N LYS A 267 3.22 24.35 35.16
CA LYS A 267 3.83 25.69 35.19
C LYS A 267 5.33 25.69 34.90
N GLU A 268 5.82 26.76 34.29
CA GLU A 268 6.96 27.53 34.80
C GLU A 268 6.94 28.97 34.27
N GLU A 269 7.45 29.87 35.10
CA GLU A 269 7.31 31.34 35.07
C GLU A 269 8.38 32.05 34.23
N ASN A 270 8.06 33.32 33.92
CA ASN A 270 8.93 34.47 33.61
C ASN A 270 9.68 34.49 32.28
N ALA A 271 9.30 35.41 31.39
CA ALA A 271 10.11 36.59 31.11
C ALA A 271 9.33 37.59 30.24
N ASP A 272 9.29 38.80 30.75
CA ASP A 272 8.69 39.99 30.18
C ASP A 272 9.56 40.57 29.04
N GLN A 273 8.89 41.31 28.15
CA GLN A 273 9.39 42.45 27.36
C GLN A 273 10.09 42.26 25.99
N ASN A 274 9.58 43.12 25.09
CA ASN A 274 10.15 43.68 23.86
C ASN A 274 9.91 42.96 22.53
N LEU A 275 8.71 43.21 22.02
CA LEU A 275 8.44 43.87 20.73
C LEU A 275 9.68 44.53 20.09
N GLY A 276 10.09 44.00 18.94
CA GLY A 276 11.05 44.67 18.07
C GLY A 276 11.74 43.70 17.13
N GLU A 277 11.03 43.23 16.09
CA GLU A 277 11.51 43.14 14.71
C GLU A 277 10.56 42.28 13.87
N LEU A 278 9.55 42.97 13.33
CA LEU A 278 8.83 42.53 12.14
C LEU A 278 9.82 42.43 10.98
N SER A 279 10.32 41.23 10.66
CA SER A 279 10.82 40.86 9.32
C SER A 279 11.17 39.36 9.19
N ARG A 280 10.40 38.43 9.77
CA ARG A 280 10.53 36.97 9.45
C ARG A 280 9.23 36.15 9.52
N ASN A 281 8.06 36.78 9.51
CA ASN A 281 6.76 36.07 9.61
C ASN A 281 6.07 35.88 8.25
N THR A 282 6.69 35.12 7.34
CA THR A 282 5.98 34.52 6.19
C THR A 282 6.27 33.04 6.01
N GLU A 283 6.72 32.35 7.05
CA GLU A 283 6.77 30.89 7.06
C GLU A 283 6.37 30.39 8.45
N ASN A 284 5.49 29.38 8.50
CA ASN A 284 4.94 28.67 9.66
C ASN A 284 3.62 29.20 10.26
N ALA A 285 2.51 28.68 9.73
CA ALA A 285 1.37 28.21 10.54
C ALA A 285 0.35 27.40 9.70
N SER A 286 0.75 26.27 9.11
CA SER A 286 -0.20 25.19 8.83
C SER A 286 -0.30 24.34 10.10
N SER A 287 -1.21 24.69 11.01
CA SER A 287 -1.53 23.86 12.16
C SER A 287 -2.23 22.59 11.67
N GLU A 288 -1.46 21.52 11.44
CA GLU A 288 -2.01 20.21 11.12
C GLU A 288 -2.91 19.73 12.27
N SER A 289 -4.21 19.67 12.02
CA SER A 289 -5.20 19.11 12.94
C SER A 289 -5.17 17.58 12.81
N TYR A 290 -4.55 16.89 13.77
CA TYR A 290 -4.48 15.43 13.76
C TYR A 290 -5.75 14.81 14.36
N LEU A 291 -6.37 13.89 13.62
CA LEU A 291 -7.47 13.04 14.08
C LEU A 291 -6.92 11.65 14.43
N LYS A 292 -7.18 11.16 15.65
CA LYS A 292 -6.82 9.79 16.04
C LYS A 292 -7.89 8.82 15.54
N ILE A 293 -7.51 7.96 14.60
CA ILE A 293 -8.39 6.94 14.01
C ILE A 293 -7.95 5.56 14.52
N PRO A 294 -8.85 4.74 15.09
CA PRO A 294 -8.59 3.33 15.38
C PRO A 294 -8.12 2.56 14.13
N LEU A 295 -7.10 1.70 14.28
CA LEU A 295 -6.48 1.00 13.15
C LEU A 295 -7.48 0.13 12.37
N TYR A 296 -8.40 -0.55 13.06
CA TYR A 296 -9.39 -1.44 12.43
C TYR A 296 -10.32 -0.69 11.44
N LEU A 297 -10.60 0.60 11.65
CA LEU A 297 -11.40 1.40 10.72
C LEU A 297 -10.62 1.66 9.43
N LEU A 298 -9.31 1.92 9.55
CA LEU A 298 -8.44 2.10 8.40
C LEU A 298 -8.30 0.79 7.62
N ASP A 299 -8.13 -0.34 8.31
CA ASP A 299 -8.07 -1.67 7.70
C ASP A 299 -9.39 -2.00 6.99
N HIS A 300 -10.54 -1.64 7.58
CA HIS A 300 -11.85 -1.79 6.94
C HIS A 300 -11.99 -0.93 5.70
N MET A 301 -11.55 0.35 5.73
CA MET A 301 -11.54 1.22 4.54
C MET A 301 -10.67 0.65 3.43
N ILE A 302 -9.51 0.06 3.74
CA ILE A 302 -8.65 -0.59 2.74
C ILE A 302 -9.33 -1.82 2.15
N ASN A 303 -9.96 -2.66 2.96
CA ASN A 303 -10.70 -3.82 2.47
C ASN A 303 -11.86 -3.40 1.56
N LEU A 304 -12.67 -2.42 1.96
CA LEU A 304 -13.75 -1.87 1.13
C LEU A 304 -13.23 -1.27 -0.18
N THR A 305 -12.09 -0.59 -0.13
CA THR A 305 -11.46 -0.04 -1.33
C THR A 305 -10.98 -1.17 -2.24
N GLY A 306 -10.39 -2.23 -1.68
CA GLY A 306 -10.02 -3.43 -2.42
C GLY A 306 -11.22 -4.11 -3.08
N GLU A 307 -12.31 -4.30 -2.35
CA GLU A 307 -13.58 -4.81 -2.90
C GLU A 307 -14.15 -3.91 -4.00
N THR A 308 -14.06 -2.59 -3.83
CA THR A 308 -14.50 -1.61 -4.83
C THR A 308 -13.68 -1.71 -6.11
N ILE A 309 -12.39 -2.02 -6.02
CA ILE A 309 -11.51 -2.25 -7.17
C ILE A 309 -11.88 -3.56 -7.89
N VAL A 310 -12.20 -4.62 -7.14
CA VAL A 310 -12.71 -5.86 -7.73
C VAL A 310 -14.01 -5.60 -8.51
N VAL A 311 -14.97 -4.88 -7.91
CA VAL A 311 -16.23 -4.50 -8.58
C VAL A 311 -16.00 -3.59 -9.78
N ARG A 312 -15.03 -2.67 -9.70
CA ARG A 312 -14.60 -1.84 -10.84
C ARG A 312 -14.08 -2.71 -11.99
N ASN A 313 -13.21 -3.68 -11.72
CA ASN A 313 -12.66 -4.56 -12.75
C ASN A 313 -13.77 -5.42 -13.39
N GLN A 314 -14.70 -5.94 -12.59
CA GLN A 314 -15.91 -6.61 -13.10
C GLN A 314 -16.73 -5.72 -14.05
N LEU A 315 -16.89 -4.44 -13.69
CA LEU A 315 -17.65 -3.49 -14.47
C LEU A 315 -16.95 -3.18 -15.80
N LEU A 316 -15.63 -2.97 -15.78
CA LEU A 316 -14.82 -2.77 -16.98
C LEU A 316 -14.91 -3.98 -17.92
N GLN A 317 -14.71 -5.19 -17.40
CA GLN A 317 -14.77 -6.43 -18.18
C GLN A 317 -16.14 -6.62 -18.85
N LYS A 318 -17.24 -6.34 -18.13
CA LYS A 318 -18.58 -6.40 -18.73
C LYS A 318 -18.78 -5.35 -19.80
N ILE A 319 -18.27 -4.14 -19.61
CA ILE A 319 -18.47 -3.03 -20.55
C ILE A 319 -17.62 -3.13 -21.79
N GLU A 320 -16.47 -3.81 -21.75
CA GLU A 320 -15.71 -4.13 -22.97
C GLU A 320 -16.50 -4.97 -23.97
N SER A 321 -17.53 -5.71 -23.52
CA SER A 321 -18.46 -6.43 -24.40
C SER A 321 -19.54 -5.55 -25.03
N TYR A 322 -19.69 -4.30 -24.57
CA TYR A 322 -20.63 -3.32 -25.11
C TYR A 322 -19.89 -2.27 -25.93
N ASP A 323 -20.26 -2.14 -27.20
CA ASP A 323 -19.65 -1.20 -28.16
C ASP A 323 -20.21 0.24 -27.98
N ASP A 324 -20.23 0.74 -26.73
CA ASP A 324 -20.68 2.10 -26.38
C ASP A 324 -19.51 2.94 -25.83
N PRO A 325 -18.91 3.81 -26.68
CA PRO A 325 -17.81 4.69 -26.28
C PRO A 325 -18.15 5.65 -25.13
N SER A 326 -19.41 6.05 -24.99
CA SER A 326 -19.85 7.01 -23.96
C SER A 326 -19.89 6.36 -22.58
N LEU A 327 -20.38 5.12 -22.50
CA LEU A 327 -20.38 4.31 -21.29
C LEU A 327 -18.96 3.97 -20.84
N LEU A 328 -18.10 3.61 -21.79
CA LEU A 328 -16.70 3.30 -21.54
C LEU A 328 -15.94 4.52 -20.97
N ALA A 329 -16.24 5.73 -21.46
CA ALA A 329 -15.68 6.97 -20.90
C ALA A 329 -16.14 7.21 -19.44
N ILE A 330 -17.41 6.97 -19.12
CA ILE A 330 -17.95 7.12 -17.76
C ILE A 330 -17.27 6.14 -16.79
N VAL A 331 -17.06 4.90 -17.21
CA VAL A 331 -16.43 3.88 -16.36
C VAL A 331 -14.93 4.10 -16.20
N ARG A 332 -14.25 4.67 -17.21
CA ARG A 332 -12.88 5.18 -17.04
C ARG A 332 -12.81 6.32 -16.02
N ASN A 333 -13.76 7.25 -16.02
CA ASN A 333 -13.81 8.31 -15.01
C ASN A 333 -14.08 7.75 -13.60
N LEU A 334 -15.02 6.81 -13.47
CA LEU A 334 -15.27 6.11 -12.19
C LEU A 334 -14.01 5.39 -11.70
N SER A 335 -13.30 4.72 -12.62
CA SER A 335 -12.02 4.07 -12.34
C SER A 335 -11.00 5.05 -11.75
N GLN A 336 -10.83 6.22 -12.37
CA GLN A 336 -9.90 7.23 -11.89
C GLN A 336 -10.26 7.77 -10.51
N LEU A 337 -11.57 7.95 -10.22
CA LEU A 337 -12.03 8.36 -8.88
C LEU A 337 -11.76 7.29 -7.83
N ILE A 338 -11.97 6.01 -8.16
CA ILE A 338 -11.68 4.89 -7.26
C ILE A 338 -10.18 4.83 -6.95
N THR A 339 -9.32 4.93 -7.95
CA THR A 339 -7.85 4.95 -7.77
C THR A 339 -7.40 6.13 -6.90
N SER A 340 -7.95 7.34 -7.13
CA SER A 340 -7.63 8.52 -6.33
C SER A 340 -8.11 8.40 -4.87
N SER A 341 -9.31 7.86 -4.66
CA SER A 341 -9.83 7.59 -3.31
C SER A 341 -8.96 6.57 -2.59
N GLN A 342 -8.52 5.53 -3.31
CA GLN A 342 -7.62 4.52 -2.74
C GLN A 342 -6.28 5.12 -2.34
N GLU A 343 -5.64 5.89 -3.22
CA GLU A 343 -4.36 6.53 -2.91
C GLU A 343 -4.49 7.41 -1.67
N SER A 344 -5.61 8.13 -1.54
CA SER A 344 -5.92 8.93 -0.36
C SER A 344 -6.04 8.07 0.92
N VAL A 345 -6.77 6.95 0.87
CA VAL A 345 -6.89 6.02 2.02
C VAL A 345 -5.54 5.41 2.37
N MET A 346 -4.74 4.97 1.39
CA MET A 346 -3.42 4.40 1.64
C MET A 346 -2.46 5.43 2.27
N ARG A 347 -2.50 6.69 1.82
CA ARG A 347 -1.74 7.79 2.42
C ARG A 347 -2.09 8.04 3.89
N THR A 348 -3.36 7.87 4.29
CA THR A 348 -3.74 8.04 5.71
C THR A 348 -3.11 7.01 6.64
N ARG A 349 -2.63 5.87 6.11
CA ARG A 349 -1.98 4.79 6.86
C ARG A 349 -0.47 4.95 6.98
N LEU A 350 0.12 5.81 6.15
CA LEU A 350 1.54 6.06 6.16
C LEU A 350 1.97 6.73 7.46
N GLN A 351 3.12 6.31 7.97
CA GLN A 351 3.73 6.85 9.17
C GLN A 351 5.20 7.14 8.91
N LYS A 352 5.69 8.25 9.47
CA LYS A 352 7.11 8.60 9.42
C LYS A 352 7.96 7.60 10.21
N LEU A 353 9.16 7.31 9.71
CA LEU A 353 10.14 6.43 10.38
C LEU A 353 10.69 7.01 11.70
N GLU A 354 10.35 8.24 12.07
CA GLU A 354 10.77 8.88 13.32
C GLU A 354 10.57 8.01 14.57
N THR A 355 9.48 7.23 14.65
CA THR A 355 9.20 6.38 15.81
C THR A 355 10.21 5.25 15.97
N LEU A 356 10.68 4.70 14.85
CA LEU A 356 11.78 3.74 14.81
C LEU A 356 13.09 4.44 15.20
N TYR A 357 13.37 5.60 14.61
CA TYR A 357 14.61 6.35 14.81
C TYR A 357 14.78 6.79 16.28
N LYS A 358 13.69 7.14 16.97
CA LYS A 358 13.71 7.51 18.40
C LYS A 358 14.20 6.39 19.33
N ARG A 359 14.14 5.12 18.89
CA ARG A 359 14.59 3.97 19.70
C ARG A 359 16.07 3.62 19.48
N ILE A 360 16.63 3.96 18.32
CA ILE A 360 18.00 3.57 17.93
C ILE A 360 19.10 4.16 18.84
N PRO A 361 19.07 5.44 19.26
CA PRO A 361 20.10 5.99 20.13
C PRO A 361 20.24 5.25 21.47
N ARG A 362 19.11 4.81 22.05
CA ARG A 362 19.12 4.03 23.30
C ARG A 362 19.75 2.66 23.08
N LEU A 363 19.41 1.99 21.98
CA LEU A 363 20.01 0.72 21.59
C LEU A 363 21.53 0.83 21.42
N ILE A 364 22.02 1.88 20.74
CA ILE A 364 23.46 2.12 20.57
C ILE A 364 24.12 2.29 21.94
N HIS A 365 23.55 3.09 22.83
CA HIS A 365 24.13 3.31 24.15
C HIS A 365 24.22 2.02 25.00
N ASP A 366 23.19 1.17 24.94
CA ASP A 366 23.21 -0.14 25.59
C ASP A 366 24.28 -1.08 24.99
N LEU A 367 24.49 -1.00 23.67
CA LEU A 367 25.53 -1.76 22.97
C LEU A 367 26.94 -1.23 23.27
N GLU A 368 27.15 0.08 23.37
CA GLU A 368 28.43 0.67 23.81
C GLU A 368 28.80 0.17 25.21
N ARG A 369 27.82 0.14 26.13
CA ARG A 369 28.05 -0.32 27.51
C ARG A 369 28.36 -1.80 27.60
N SER A 370 27.72 -2.63 26.79
CA SER A 370 27.91 -4.09 26.81
C SER A 370 29.16 -4.56 26.05
N THR A 371 29.54 -3.86 24.98
CA THR A 371 30.68 -4.22 24.14
C THR A 371 31.97 -3.45 24.45
N GLY A 372 31.86 -2.30 25.13
CA GLY A 372 32.98 -1.39 25.40
C GLY A 372 33.49 -0.64 24.17
N LYS A 373 32.73 -0.61 23.07
CA LYS A 373 33.07 0.11 21.83
C LYS A 373 32.46 1.51 21.86
N GLU A 374 33.14 2.49 21.28
CA GLU A 374 32.64 3.86 21.12
C GLU A 374 32.04 4.03 19.73
N ILE A 375 30.82 4.57 19.62
CA ILE A 375 30.04 4.60 18.38
C ILE A 375 29.53 6.01 18.08
N GLU A 376 29.68 6.44 16.84
CA GLU A 376 29.05 7.61 16.26
C GLU A 376 27.86 7.16 15.40
N LEU A 377 26.65 7.49 15.84
CA LEU A 377 25.41 7.17 15.13
C LEU A 377 24.98 8.35 14.25
N ILE A 378 24.75 8.08 12.96
CA ILE A 378 24.16 9.02 12.00
C ILE A 378 22.80 8.49 11.56
N LEU A 379 21.77 9.33 11.67
CA LEU A 379 20.41 9.00 11.28
C LEU A 379 19.96 9.95 10.17
N GLU A 380 19.63 9.43 8.99
CA GLU A 380 19.19 10.20 7.82
C GLU A 380 17.82 9.69 7.33
N GLY A 381 16.94 10.60 6.90
CA GLY A 381 15.65 10.21 6.31
C GLY A 381 14.58 9.77 7.31
N GLY A 382 14.60 10.29 8.54
CA GLY A 382 13.57 9.95 9.55
C GLY A 382 12.15 10.41 9.15
N GLU A 383 12.07 11.39 8.25
CA GLU A 383 10.84 11.94 7.67
C GLU A 383 10.21 11.06 6.58
N VAL A 384 10.91 10.02 6.11
CA VAL A 384 10.37 9.11 5.09
C VAL A 384 9.15 8.38 5.65
N GLU A 385 8.09 8.34 4.85
CA GLU A 385 6.80 7.76 5.21
C GLU A 385 6.65 6.33 4.67
N LEU A 386 6.22 5.41 5.52
CA LEU A 386 6.04 3.99 5.20
C LEU A 386 4.78 3.44 5.89
N ASP A 387 4.18 2.40 5.32
CA ASP A 387 3.02 1.73 5.94
C ASP A 387 3.35 1.22 7.35
N LYS A 388 2.45 1.48 8.31
CA LYS A 388 2.65 1.08 9.71
C LYS A 388 2.94 -0.41 9.90
N ASN A 389 2.24 -1.31 9.18
CA ASN A 389 2.48 -2.75 9.35
C ASN A 389 3.85 -3.15 8.81
N ILE A 390 4.31 -2.48 7.74
CA ILE A 390 5.67 -2.64 7.25
C ILE A 390 6.65 -2.17 8.32
N ILE A 391 6.48 -0.97 8.90
CA ILE A 391 7.33 -0.45 10.00
C ILE A 391 7.41 -1.43 11.17
N ASP A 392 6.27 -1.93 11.64
CA ASP A 392 6.20 -2.88 12.75
C ASP A 392 6.92 -4.19 12.43
N SER A 393 6.85 -4.67 11.18
CA SER A 393 7.52 -5.91 10.74
C SER A 393 9.04 -5.79 10.57
N ILE A 394 9.55 -4.60 10.21
CA ILE A 394 10.98 -4.37 9.93
C ILE A 394 11.76 -3.80 11.13
N SER A 395 11.05 -3.33 12.16
CA SER A 395 11.66 -2.74 13.37
C SER A 395 12.67 -3.69 14.06
N ASP A 396 12.28 -4.96 14.23
CA ASP A 396 13.14 -6.00 14.80
C ASP A 396 14.35 -6.34 13.88
N PRO A 397 14.16 -6.59 12.56
CA PRO A 397 15.25 -6.75 11.60
C PRO A 397 16.29 -5.62 11.59
N ILE A 398 15.85 -4.36 11.60
CA ILE A 398 16.75 -3.19 11.59
C ILE A 398 17.57 -3.13 12.88
N THR A 399 16.91 -3.35 14.02
CA THR A 399 17.57 -3.46 15.33
C THR A 399 18.68 -4.53 15.30
N HIS A 400 18.40 -5.66 14.66
CA HIS A 400 19.36 -6.76 14.55
C HIS A 400 20.52 -6.44 13.59
N MET A 401 20.27 -5.79 12.45
CA MET A 401 21.31 -5.32 11.53
C MET A 401 22.28 -4.33 12.22
N ILE A 402 21.75 -3.40 13.00
CA ILE A 402 22.55 -2.45 13.79
C ILE A 402 23.38 -3.19 14.84
N ARG A 403 22.76 -4.14 15.56
CA ARG A 403 23.49 -4.96 16.53
C ARG A 403 24.66 -5.71 15.88
N ASN A 404 24.44 -6.36 14.74
CA ASN A 404 25.51 -7.07 14.03
C ASN A 404 26.65 -6.14 13.59
N SER A 405 26.30 -4.94 13.14
CA SER A 405 27.26 -3.89 12.79
C SER A 405 28.13 -3.54 14.00
N VAL A 406 27.54 -3.39 15.18
CA VAL A 406 28.25 -3.05 16.42
C VAL A 406 29.03 -4.22 17.01
N ASP A 407 28.41 -5.40 17.17
CA ASP A 407 29.01 -6.56 17.83
C ASP A 407 30.15 -7.16 17.01
N HIS A 408 29.96 -7.28 15.69
CA HIS A 408 30.88 -8.00 14.80
C HIS A 408 31.60 -7.09 13.78
N GLY A 409 30.95 -6.02 13.31
CA GLY A 409 31.53 -5.09 12.34
C GLY A 409 32.58 -4.17 12.96
N ILE A 410 32.17 -3.31 13.89
CA ILE A 410 33.01 -2.28 14.52
C ILE A 410 34.10 -2.93 15.39
N GLU A 411 35.35 -2.49 15.21
CA GLU A 411 36.49 -2.94 16.01
C GLU A 411 36.60 -2.19 17.34
N SER A 412 37.38 -2.71 18.29
CA SER A 412 37.61 -2.01 19.57
C SER A 412 38.40 -0.71 19.34
N PRO A 413 38.29 0.31 20.22
CA PRO A 413 39.02 1.58 20.05
C PRO A 413 40.54 1.38 19.92
N ALA A 414 41.10 0.37 20.58
CA ALA A 414 42.51 0.00 20.47
C ALA A 414 42.86 -0.59 19.09
N GLU A 415 42.04 -1.53 18.59
CA GLU A 415 42.19 -2.11 17.25
C GLU A 415 42.07 -1.04 16.16
N ARG A 416 41.11 -0.11 16.29
CA ARG A 416 40.89 0.96 15.31
C ARG A 416 42.10 1.90 15.21
N ARG A 417 42.67 2.30 16.35
CA ARG A 417 43.89 3.12 16.38
C ARG A 417 45.09 2.43 15.73
N ALA A 418 45.22 1.11 15.89
CA ALA A 418 46.31 0.34 15.29
C ALA A 418 46.28 0.35 13.75
N VAL A 419 45.08 0.46 13.16
CA VAL A 419 44.86 0.51 11.70
C VAL A 419 44.66 1.96 11.20
N GLY A 420 44.86 2.96 12.05
CA GLY A 420 44.75 4.38 11.70
C GLY A 420 43.32 4.90 11.52
N LYS A 421 42.30 4.17 12.00
CA LYS A 421 40.89 4.59 11.98
C LYS A 421 40.55 5.45 13.20
N SER A 422 39.48 6.23 13.09
CA SER A 422 38.91 6.99 14.23
C SER A 422 38.59 6.04 15.39
N PRO A 423 38.87 6.41 16.66
CA PRO A 423 38.52 5.58 17.82
C PRO A 423 37.02 5.34 17.96
N LYS A 424 36.18 6.27 17.47
CA LYS A 424 34.73 6.08 17.35
C LYS A 424 34.41 5.38 16.04
N GLY A 425 33.70 4.25 16.13
CA GLY A 425 33.15 3.54 14.97
C GLY A 425 31.90 4.24 14.45
N ARG A 426 31.73 4.37 13.13
CA ARG A 426 30.59 5.07 12.55
C ARG A 426 29.53 4.08 12.11
N VAL A 427 28.28 4.30 12.52
CA VAL A 427 27.11 3.54 12.07
C VAL A 427 26.09 4.52 11.49
N ILE A 428 25.69 4.31 10.24
CA ILE A 428 24.74 5.16 9.50
C ILE A 428 23.47 4.36 9.24
N LEU A 429 22.32 4.87 9.67
CA LEU A 429 21.01 4.39 9.23
C LEU A 429 20.37 5.48 8.37
N SER A 430 20.24 5.20 7.07
CA SER A 430 19.63 6.12 6.11
C SER A 430 18.39 5.51 5.47
N ALA A 431 17.36 6.33 5.28
CA ALA A 431 16.15 5.98 4.53
C ALA A 431 15.94 6.98 3.38
N ALA A 432 15.54 6.49 2.20
CA ALA A 432 15.21 7.36 1.07
C ALA A 432 14.09 6.76 0.22
N LEU A 433 13.19 7.60 -0.29
CA LEU A 433 12.18 7.19 -1.27
C LEU A 433 12.76 7.27 -2.68
N ARG A 434 12.78 6.14 -3.40
CA ARG A 434 13.22 6.05 -4.81
C ARG A 434 12.25 5.18 -5.61
N GLY A 435 11.62 5.76 -6.63
CA GLY A 435 10.76 5.01 -7.56
C GLY A 435 9.57 4.31 -6.88
N GLY A 436 8.96 4.93 -5.87
CA GLY A 436 7.84 4.33 -5.11
C GLY A 436 8.27 3.30 -4.06
N ASN A 437 9.57 2.99 -3.95
CA ASN A 437 10.14 2.12 -2.93
C ASN A 437 10.92 2.92 -1.89
N VAL A 438 10.81 2.52 -0.63
CA VAL A 438 11.64 2.99 0.48
C VAL A 438 12.91 2.14 0.52
N ILE A 439 14.04 2.79 0.24
CA ILE A 439 15.37 2.21 0.37
C ILE A 439 15.89 2.49 1.77
N LEU A 440 16.11 1.43 2.54
CA LEU A 440 16.71 1.49 3.87
C LEU A 440 18.13 0.95 3.79
N LYS A 441 19.07 1.66 4.40
CA LYS A 441 20.48 1.28 4.36
C LYS A 441 21.09 1.42 5.75
N VAL A 442 21.75 0.36 6.21
CA VAL A 442 22.57 0.36 7.43
C VAL A 442 24.02 0.17 7.00
N GLU A 443 24.86 1.15 7.32
CA GLU A 443 26.29 1.15 6.98
C GLU A 443 27.15 1.22 8.25
N ASP A 444 28.24 0.48 8.25
CA ASP A 444 29.30 0.59 9.24
C ASP A 444 30.65 0.83 8.56
N ASP A 445 31.59 1.44 9.29
CA ASP A 445 32.99 1.64 8.86
C ASP A 445 33.96 0.62 9.48
N GLY A 446 33.42 -0.55 9.85
CA GLY A 446 34.13 -1.58 10.59
C GLY A 446 35.10 -2.39 9.74
N ARG A 447 35.37 -3.62 10.19
CA ARG A 447 36.33 -4.52 9.53
C ARG A 447 35.81 -5.14 8.23
N GLY A 448 34.52 -4.99 7.95
CA GLY A 448 33.83 -5.69 6.85
C GLY A 448 33.68 -7.20 7.10
N LEU A 449 33.16 -7.90 6.10
CA LEU A 449 32.99 -9.35 6.13
C LEU A 449 34.33 -10.07 5.96
N ASN A 450 34.52 -11.14 6.73
CA ASN A 450 35.67 -12.03 6.58
C ASN A 450 35.34 -13.10 5.54
N TYR A 451 35.65 -12.82 4.27
CA TYR A 451 35.37 -13.74 3.17
C TYR A 451 36.09 -15.08 3.31
N GLN A 452 37.30 -15.11 3.89
CA GLN A 452 38.01 -16.38 4.10
C GLN A 452 37.23 -17.33 5.02
N ARG A 453 36.71 -16.83 6.14
CA ARG A 453 35.86 -17.62 7.04
C ARG A 453 34.52 -18.00 6.42
N ILE A 454 33.95 -17.13 5.59
CA ILE A 454 32.71 -17.45 4.85
C ILE A 454 32.97 -18.62 3.90
N LYS A 455 34.07 -18.58 3.13
CA LYS A 455 34.48 -19.66 2.23
C LYS A 455 34.67 -20.99 2.97
N GLU A 456 35.45 -20.99 4.06
CA GLU A 456 35.67 -22.17 4.91
C GLU A 456 34.34 -22.78 5.39
N LYS A 457 33.40 -21.93 5.83
CA LYS A 457 32.12 -22.38 6.38
C LYS A 457 31.15 -22.89 5.32
N ILE A 458 31.21 -22.36 4.10
CA ILE A 458 30.45 -22.86 2.94
C ILE A 458 30.90 -24.29 2.61
N ILE A 459 32.22 -24.52 2.61
CA ILE A 459 32.82 -25.84 2.35
C ILE A 459 32.47 -26.82 3.48
N GLU A 460 32.62 -26.41 4.75
CA GLU A 460 32.28 -27.24 5.93
C GLU A 460 30.81 -27.71 5.91
N LYS A 461 29.89 -26.82 5.49
CA LYS A 461 28.46 -27.13 5.36
C LYS A 461 28.11 -27.91 4.09
N GLY A 462 29.07 -28.17 3.19
CA GLY A 462 28.85 -28.87 1.92
C GLY A 462 27.92 -28.11 0.96
N LEU A 463 27.84 -26.78 1.07
CA LEU A 463 26.97 -25.97 0.21
C LEU A 463 27.56 -25.78 -1.19
N LEU A 464 28.89 -25.71 -1.30
CA LEU A 464 29.66 -25.62 -2.54
C LEU A 464 30.98 -26.39 -2.38
N SER A 465 31.53 -26.87 -3.50
CA SER A 465 32.88 -27.45 -3.55
C SER A 465 33.96 -26.37 -3.48
N GLU A 466 35.18 -26.76 -3.11
CA GLU A 466 36.32 -25.82 -2.94
C GLU A 466 36.63 -25.05 -4.23
N ASP A 467 36.54 -25.72 -5.40
CA ASP A 467 36.72 -25.09 -6.71
C ASP A 467 35.60 -24.09 -7.04
N GLU A 468 34.35 -24.38 -6.68
CA GLU A 468 33.21 -23.48 -6.92
C GLU A 468 33.29 -22.24 -6.03
N VAL A 469 33.71 -22.39 -4.77
CA VAL A 469 33.85 -21.28 -3.82
C VAL A 469 34.94 -20.31 -4.24
N GLN A 470 36.02 -20.77 -4.88
CA GLN A 470 37.08 -19.89 -5.38
C GLN A 470 36.67 -19.08 -6.61
N ARG A 471 35.75 -19.60 -7.44
CA ARG A 471 35.26 -18.90 -8.64
C ARG A 471 34.22 -17.81 -8.35
N LYS A 472 33.59 -17.85 -7.17
CA LYS A 472 32.54 -16.89 -6.79
C LYS A 472 33.10 -15.51 -6.43
N SER A 473 32.39 -14.47 -6.85
CA SER A 473 32.71 -13.09 -6.45
C SER A 473 32.36 -12.84 -4.98
N GLU A 474 32.95 -11.80 -4.37
CA GLU A 474 32.65 -11.39 -2.99
C GLU A 474 31.17 -11.05 -2.77
N GLU A 475 30.53 -10.47 -3.77
CA GLU A 475 29.09 -10.17 -3.77
C GLU A 475 28.24 -11.44 -3.72
N GLU A 476 28.61 -12.48 -4.48
CA GLU A 476 27.93 -13.76 -4.44
C GLU A 476 28.17 -14.51 -3.12
N LEU A 477 29.39 -14.42 -2.57
CA LEU A 477 29.72 -15.00 -1.26
C LEU A 477 28.94 -14.33 -0.12
N SER A 478 28.66 -13.03 -0.24
CA SER A 478 27.87 -12.27 0.73
C SER A 478 26.43 -12.77 0.84
N GLU A 479 25.85 -13.29 -0.25
CA GLU A 479 24.47 -13.81 -0.22
C GLU A 479 24.30 -15.05 0.68
N PHE A 480 25.37 -15.84 0.85
CA PHE A 480 25.34 -17.04 1.70
C PHE A 480 25.15 -16.70 3.18
N ILE A 481 25.39 -15.45 3.60
CA ILE A 481 25.11 -14.99 4.97
C ILE A 481 23.63 -15.14 5.30
N PHE A 482 22.76 -15.06 4.30
CA PHE A 482 21.33 -15.24 4.48
C PHE A 482 20.87 -16.70 4.43
N ALA A 483 21.78 -17.67 4.24
CA ALA A 483 21.42 -19.07 4.21
C ALA A 483 21.00 -19.56 5.60
N PRO A 484 20.00 -20.46 5.71
CA PRO A 484 19.51 -20.95 6.99
C PRO A 484 20.63 -21.52 7.87
N GLY A 485 20.69 -21.03 9.12
CA GLY A 485 21.72 -21.46 10.08
C GLY A 485 23.16 -21.13 9.67
N PHE A 486 23.38 -20.21 8.73
CA PHE A 486 24.70 -19.70 8.36
C PHE A 486 25.07 -18.53 9.28
N SER A 487 25.98 -18.77 10.21
CA SER A 487 26.54 -17.73 11.09
C SER A 487 28.03 -17.93 11.24
N THR A 488 28.85 -16.90 11.10
CA THR A 488 30.32 -17.02 11.22
C THR A 488 30.80 -17.20 12.66
N ALA A 489 29.91 -17.12 13.67
CA ALA A 489 30.24 -17.30 15.07
C ALA A 489 30.58 -18.77 15.42
N ARG A 490 31.63 -18.98 16.22
CA ARG A 490 32.06 -20.30 16.75
C ARG A 490 31.31 -20.71 18.03
N ALA A 491 30.58 -19.79 18.67
CA ALA A 491 29.80 -20.03 19.87
C ALA A 491 28.42 -19.38 19.76
N VAL A 492 27.38 -20.07 20.27
CA VAL A 492 26.04 -19.52 20.39
C VAL A 492 26.07 -18.49 21.52
N SER A 493 25.96 -17.20 21.21
CA SER A 493 25.89 -16.16 22.24
C SER A 493 24.58 -16.31 23.03
N SER A 494 24.68 -16.54 24.33
CA SER A 494 23.58 -16.80 25.27
C SER A 494 22.65 -15.61 25.52
N THR A 495 22.85 -14.47 24.86
CA THR A 495 22.08 -13.23 25.06
C THR A 495 20.92 -13.01 24.08
N SER A 496 20.67 -13.94 23.16
CA SER A 496 19.53 -13.85 22.24
C SER A 496 18.57 -15.03 22.42
N GLY A 497 17.67 -14.92 23.40
CA GLY A 497 16.62 -15.91 23.70
C GLY A 497 15.57 -16.14 22.59
N ARG A 498 15.86 -15.80 21.33
CA ARG A 498 15.01 -16.09 20.15
C ARG A 498 15.76 -16.53 18.89
N GLY A 499 17.08 -16.72 18.91
CA GLY A 499 17.82 -17.33 17.79
C GLY A 499 17.61 -16.64 16.43
N VAL A 500 17.75 -15.31 16.37
CA VAL A 500 17.53 -14.54 15.13
C VAL A 500 18.84 -14.46 14.35
N GLY A 501 18.94 -15.17 13.22
CA GLY A 501 20.02 -15.05 12.25
C GLY A 501 19.67 -14.08 11.11
N MET A 502 20.62 -13.88 10.19
CA MET A 502 20.41 -13.05 9.00
C MET A 502 19.37 -13.66 8.04
N ASP A 503 19.18 -14.98 8.08
CA ASP A 503 18.08 -15.69 7.43
C ASP A 503 16.70 -15.18 7.88
N VAL A 504 16.50 -14.94 9.18
CA VAL A 504 15.26 -14.39 9.73
C VAL A 504 15.04 -12.94 9.28
N VAL A 505 16.12 -12.15 9.22
CA VAL A 505 16.05 -10.78 8.68
C VAL A 505 15.57 -10.78 7.24
N LYS A 506 16.19 -11.60 6.37
CA LYS A 506 15.77 -11.72 4.98
C LYS A 506 14.32 -12.15 4.84
N MET A 507 13.89 -13.16 5.60
CA MET A 507 12.50 -13.61 5.61
C MET A 507 11.53 -12.49 6.03
N ASN A 508 11.88 -11.68 7.04
CA ASN A 508 11.01 -10.61 7.50
C ASN A 508 10.88 -9.47 6.47
N PHE A 509 11.98 -9.08 5.82
CA PHE A 509 11.93 -8.12 4.72
C PHE A 509 11.13 -8.67 3.52
N GLN A 510 11.27 -9.95 3.19
CA GLN A 510 10.47 -10.60 2.15
C GLN A 510 8.98 -10.65 2.50
N LYS A 511 8.62 -10.95 3.75
CA LYS A 511 7.22 -10.90 4.22
C LYS A 511 6.63 -9.49 4.14
N ALA A 512 7.46 -8.47 4.30
CA ALA A 512 7.11 -7.08 4.12
C ALA A 512 7.09 -6.65 2.63
N GLY A 513 7.15 -7.60 1.70
CA GLY A 513 7.10 -7.35 0.25
C GLY A 513 8.39 -6.74 -0.32
N GLY A 514 9.49 -6.78 0.43
CA GLY A 514 10.76 -6.17 0.04
C GLY A 514 11.89 -7.15 -0.23
N THR A 515 13.03 -6.60 -0.61
CA THR A 515 14.29 -7.32 -0.82
C THR A 515 15.37 -6.81 0.14
N VAL A 516 16.39 -7.64 0.39
CA VAL A 516 17.57 -7.26 1.17
C VAL A 516 18.83 -7.81 0.53
N SER A 517 19.88 -7.01 0.50
CA SER A 517 21.21 -7.32 -0.04
C SER A 517 22.29 -6.83 0.93
N ILE A 518 23.50 -7.37 0.79
CA ILE A 518 24.68 -6.99 1.59
C ILE A 518 25.81 -6.69 0.61
N ALA A 519 26.48 -5.57 0.83
CA ALA A 519 27.73 -5.20 0.20
C ALA A 519 28.77 -4.96 1.28
N SER A 520 29.96 -5.53 1.17
CA SER A 520 31.03 -5.33 2.15
C SER A 520 32.39 -5.32 1.48
N GLU A 521 33.27 -4.47 2.00
CA GLU A 521 34.68 -4.46 1.60
C GLU A 521 35.55 -4.62 2.86
N THR A 522 36.46 -5.60 2.82
CA THR A 522 37.32 -5.90 3.97
C THR A 522 38.16 -4.68 4.35
N GLY A 523 38.07 -4.29 5.62
CA GLY A 523 38.75 -3.12 6.17
C GLY A 523 38.03 -1.78 5.96
N LYS A 524 37.00 -1.69 5.10
CA LYS A 524 36.21 -0.45 4.90
C LYS A 524 34.82 -0.51 5.54
N GLY A 525 34.27 -1.69 5.76
CA GLY A 525 33.02 -1.88 6.50
C GLY A 525 31.97 -2.71 5.74
N THR A 526 30.73 -2.68 6.24
CA THR A 526 29.60 -3.41 5.66
C THR A 526 28.43 -2.48 5.43
N SER A 527 27.69 -2.70 4.35
CA SER A 527 26.44 -2.03 4.03
C SER A 527 25.36 -3.07 3.77
N VAL A 528 24.27 -2.99 4.53
CA VAL A 528 23.06 -3.78 4.32
C VAL A 528 22.00 -2.88 3.72
N ILE A 529 21.51 -3.23 2.53
CA ILE A 529 20.56 -2.42 1.75
C ILE A 529 19.26 -3.22 1.62
N ALA A 530 18.16 -2.64 2.08
CA ALA A 530 16.82 -3.20 1.92
C ALA A 530 15.94 -2.26 1.07
N SER A 531 15.12 -2.85 0.21
CA SER A 531 14.13 -2.14 -0.61
C SER A 531 12.74 -2.62 -0.22
N LEU A 532 11.86 -1.69 0.13
CA LEU A 532 10.49 -1.98 0.55
C LEU A 532 9.49 -1.16 -0.28
N PRO A 533 8.34 -1.71 -0.67
CA PRO A 533 7.28 -0.92 -1.25
C PRO A 533 6.73 0.06 -0.21
N GLN A 534 6.43 1.30 -0.63
CA GLN A 534 5.90 2.31 0.29
C GLN A 534 4.53 1.91 0.86
N THR A 535 3.72 1.21 0.06
CA THR A 535 2.43 0.66 0.46
C THR A 535 2.26 -0.75 -0.07
N LEU A 536 1.63 -1.63 0.72
CA LEU A 536 1.20 -2.95 0.27
C LEU A 536 -0.31 -2.94 0.18
N SER A 537 -0.84 -3.05 -1.03
CA SER A 537 -2.19 -3.57 -1.29
C SER A 537 -2.41 -3.90 -2.76
N ILE A 538 -1.78 -3.18 -3.71
CA ILE A 538 -2.09 -3.35 -5.14
C ILE A 538 -0.82 -3.39 -5.98
N ILE A 539 -0.75 -4.34 -6.91
CA ILE A 539 0.35 -4.49 -7.86
C ILE A 539 -0.25 -4.54 -9.26
N ASN A 540 0.35 -3.81 -10.20
CA ASN A 540 0.01 -3.93 -11.63
C ASN A 540 0.66 -5.20 -12.17
N CYS A 541 -0.18 -6.15 -12.57
CA CYS A 541 0.27 -7.43 -13.06
C CYS A 541 -0.19 -7.66 -14.49
N GLN A 542 0.70 -8.26 -15.27
CA GLN A 542 0.34 -8.89 -16.52
C GLN A 542 -0.30 -10.25 -16.20
N MET A 543 -1.53 -10.44 -16.66
CA MET A 543 -2.24 -11.69 -16.50
C MET A 543 -1.80 -12.67 -17.60
N VAL A 544 -1.47 -13.90 -17.20
CA VAL A 544 -0.96 -14.95 -18.10
C VAL A 544 -1.55 -16.30 -17.74
N ARG A 545 -1.91 -17.09 -18.76
CA ARG A 545 -2.52 -18.41 -18.58
C ARG A 545 -1.52 -19.52 -18.89
N ALA A 546 -1.53 -20.56 -18.05
CA ALA A 546 -0.79 -21.78 -18.29
C ALA A 546 -1.63 -22.98 -17.82
N GLY A 547 -2.10 -23.78 -18.79
CA GLY A 547 -3.16 -24.76 -18.56
C GLY A 547 -4.45 -24.09 -18.10
N GLU A 548 -5.15 -24.72 -17.16
CA GLU A 548 -6.39 -24.18 -16.58
C GLU A 548 -6.15 -23.06 -15.55
N MET A 549 -4.89 -22.75 -15.23
CA MET A 549 -4.56 -21.79 -14.18
C MET A 549 -4.17 -20.41 -14.72
N LEU A 550 -4.65 -19.39 -14.03
CA LEU A 550 -4.34 -18.00 -14.29
C LEU A 550 -3.30 -17.49 -13.29
N PHE A 551 -2.22 -16.93 -13.82
CA PHE A 551 -1.11 -16.38 -13.08
C PHE A 551 -0.99 -14.88 -13.31
N ALA A 552 -0.41 -14.20 -12.33
CA ALA A 552 -0.13 -12.77 -12.39
C ALA A 552 1.39 -12.55 -12.30
N ILE A 553 1.95 -11.84 -13.28
CA ILE A 553 3.36 -11.44 -13.28
C ILE A 553 3.44 -9.93 -13.05
N PRO A 554 4.12 -9.43 -12.01
CA PRO A 554 4.28 -7.99 -11.82
C PRO A 554 4.90 -7.32 -13.05
N GLN A 555 4.26 -6.27 -13.58
CA GLN A 555 4.71 -5.62 -14.82
C GLN A 555 6.13 -5.07 -14.71
N GLN A 556 6.53 -4.62 -13.53
CA GLN A 556 7.89 -4.15 -13.25
C GLN A 556 8.97 -5.21 -13.54
N ASN A 557 8.62 -6.50 -13.52
CA ASN A 557 9.53 -7.59 -13.83
C ASN A 557 9.53 -7.98 -15.31
N ILE A 558 8.63 -7.43 -16.13
CA ILE A 558 8.49 -7.80 -17.55
C ILE A 558 9.28 -6.81 -18.39
N SER A 559 10.15 -7.33 -19.26
CA SER A 559 10.89 -6.53 -20.24
C SER A 559 10.14 -6.46 -21.57
N GLU A 560 9.63 -7.58 -22.04
CA GLU A 560 8.95 -7.70 -23.34
C GLU A 560 8.12 -9.00 -23.38
N MET A 561 7.12 -9.04 -24.27
CA MET A 561 6.27 -10.20 -24.51
C MET A 561 6.30 -10.50 -26.01
N LEU A 562 6.50 -11.76 -26.37
CA LEU A 562 6.64 -12.17 -27.77
C LEU A 562 5.90 -13.47 -28.04
N LEU A 563 5.43 -13.62 -29.28
CA LEU A 563 4.99 -14.91 -29.79
C LEU A 563 6.23 -15.79 -30.04
N MET A 564 6.19 -17.03 -29.57
CA MET A 564 7.28 -17.98 -29.69
C MET A 564 7.34 -18.54 -31.11
N ASP A 565 8.46 -18.33 -31.80
CA ASP A 565 8.78 -19.09 -33.00
C ASP A 565 9.59 -20.33 -32.63
N GLU A 566 9.03 -21.52 -32.83
CA GLU A 566 9.70 -22.79 -32.52
C GLU A 566 11.03 -22.96 -33.27
N LYS A 567 11.24 -22.26 -34.40
CA LYS A 567 12.51 -22.29 -35.14
C LYS A 567 13.65 -21.59 -34.42
N LEU A 568 13.33 -20.62 -33.56
CA LEU A 568 14.31 -19.86 -32.78
C LEU A 568 14.62 -20.51 -31.42
N VAL A 569 13.99 -21.66 -31.14
CA VAL A 569 14.24 -22.47 -29.96
C VAL A 569 15.39 -23.43 -30.22
N SER A 570 16.36 -23.43 -29.32
CA SER A 570 17.51 -24.33 -29.37
C SER A 570 17.71 -24.98 -28.01
N ASN A 571 18.30 -26.17 -28.00
CA ASN A 571 18.68 -26.86 -26.77
C ASN A 571 20.19 -26.74 -26.55
N VAL A 572 20.59 -26.11 -25.44
CA VAL A 572 21.99 -25.99 -25.02
C VAL A 572 22.14 -26.67 -23.67
N GLU A 573 22.99 -27.70 -23.59
CA GLU A 573 23.26 -28.46 -22.35
C GLU A 573 21.99 -28.94 -21.61
N LYS A 574 20.99 -29.42 -22.37
CA LYS A 574 19.66 -29.87 -21.88
C LYS A 574 18.77 -28.76 -21.31
N LYS A 575 19.05 -27.50 -21.62
CA LYS A 575 18.17 -26.35 -21.32
C LYS A 575 17.67 -25.74 -22.62
N GLU A 576 16.38 -25.43 -22.65
CA GLU A 576 15.77 -24.73 -23.77
C GLU A 576 16.16 -23.24 -23.70
N VAL A 577 16.66 -22.73 -24.82
CA VAL A 577 17.02 -21.33 -25.01
C VAL A 577 16.34 -20.79 -26.26
N TYR A 578 15.94 -19.53 -26.21
CA TYR A 578 15.34 -18.81 -27.32
C TYR A 578 16.31 -17.76 -27.84
N GLN A 579 16.51 -17.71 -29.16
CA GLN A 579 17.38 -16.70 -29.77
C GLN A 579 16.61 -15.38 -29.93
N LEU A 580 16.82 -14.47 -28.98
CA LEU A 580 16.22 -13.14 -28.99
C LEU A 580 17.25 -12.09 -29.42
N ARG A 581 17.10 -11.57 -30.65
CA ARG A 581 17.95 -10.50 -31.22
C ARG A 581 19.47 -10.80 -31.10
N GLY A 582 19.87 -12.03 -31.44
CA GLY A 582 21.27 -12.48 -31.35
C GLY A 582 21.74 -12.88 -29.93
N THR A 583 20.88 -12.78 -28.91
CA THR A 583 21.18 -13.24 -27.54
C THR A 583 20.41 -14.50 -27.20
N LEU A 584 21.08 -15.48 -26.58
CA LEU A 584 20.42 -16.68 -26.08
C LEU A 584 19.72 -16.35 -24.76
N LEU A 585 18.39 -16.40 -24.78
CA LEU A 585 17.54 -16.20 -23.62
C LEU A 585 17.11 -17.58 -23.07
N PRO A 586 17.46 -17.95 -21.83
CA PRO A 586 16.91 -19.17 -21.22
C PRO A 586 15.39 -19.09 -21.15
N ILE A 587 14.69 -20.12 -21.61
CA ILE A 587 13.23 -20.18 -21.57
C ILE A 587 12.76 -21.34 -20.69
N LEU A 588 11.65 -21.13 -19.99
CA LEU A 588 11.11 -22.06 -19.01
C LEU A 588 9.60 -22.17 -19.20
N ASP A 589 9.09 -23.39 -19.33
CA ASP A 589 7.65 -23.63 -19.38
C ASP A 589 7.03 -23.52 -17.98
N VAL A 590 6.08 -22.58 -17.82
CA VAL A 590 5.36 -22.36 -16.57
C VAL A 590 4.63 -23.64 -16.12
N ARG A 591 4.13 -24.45 -17.05
CA ARG A 591 3.48 -25.73 -16.72
C ARG A 591 4.46 -26.72 -16.12
N SER A 592 5.69 -26.74 -16.65
CA SER A 592 6.74 -27.61 -16.12
C SER A 592 7.22 -27.16 -14.75
N ILE A 593 7.19 -25.85 -14.46
CA ILE A 593 7.55 -25.31 -13.13
C ILE A 593 6.53 -25.75 -12.07
N PHE A 594 5.24 -25.74 -12.41
CA PHE A 594 4.14 -25.97 -11.46
C PHE A 594 3.49 -27.36 -11.57
N ASP A 595 4.08 -28.27 -12.34
CA ASP A 595 3.58 -29.64 -12.58
C ASP A 595 2.12 -29.67 -13.02
N LEU A 596 1.78 -28.79 -13.99
CA LEU A 596 0.44 -28.65 -14.51
C LEU A 596 0.21 -29.64 -15.64
N ASN A 597 -0.99 -30.25 -15.66
CA ASN A 597 -1.39 -31.14 -16.75
C ASN A 597 -1.30 -30.40 -18.09
N ALA A 598 -0.63 -31.02 -19.06
CA ALA A 598 -0.63 -30.56 -20.44
C ALA A 598 -2.06 -30.68 -20.99
N GLY A 599 -2.78 -29.56 -21.09
CA GLY A 599 -3.99 -29.46 -21.89
C GLY A 599 -3.69 -29.72 -23.37
N ALA A 600 -4.74 -29.83 -24.19
CA ALA A 600 -4.59 -29.97 -25.64
C ALA A 600 -3.65 -28.86 -26.18
N ALA A 601 -2.65 -29.25 -26.95
CA ALA A 601 -1.64 -28.33 -27.48
C ALA A 601 -2.33 -27.19 -28.25
N GLN A 602 -2.29 -25.98 -27.69
CA GLN A 602 -2.54 -24.76 -28.46
C GLN A 602 -1.32 -24.49 -29.36
N ASP A 603 -1.57 -24.15 -30.62
CA ASP A 603 -0.54 -23.93 -31.65
C ASP A 603 0.33 -22.69 -31.37
N ASN A 604 -0.13 -21.75 -30.53
CA ASN A 604 0.58 -20.52 -30.22
C ASN A 604 1.05 -20.51 -28.77
N LYS A 605 2.37 -20.51 -28.57
CA LYS A 605 2.99 -20.26 -27.26
C LYS A 605 3.53 -18.84 -27.24
N PHE A 606 3.45 -18.19 -26.09
CA PHE A 606 4.05 -16.88 -25.87
C PHE A 606 5.23 -16.98 -24.91
N ILE A 607 6.22 -16.12 -25.08
CA ILE A 607 7.33 -15.94 -24.15
C ILE A 607 7.17 -14.58 -23.48
N VAL A 608 6.99 -14.59 -22.16
CA VAL A 608 7.06 -13.40 -21.32
C VAL A 608 8.48 -13.27 -20.79
N VAL A 609 9.21 -12.29 -21.29
CA VAL A 609 10.60 -12.06 -20.90
C VAL A 609 10.62 -11.31 -19.59
N VAL A 610 11.06 -11.99 -18.55
CA VAL A 610 11.12 -11.47 -17.19
C VAL A 610 12.56 -11.22 -16.76
N HIS A 611 12.72 -10.29 -15.83
CA HIS A 611 14.02 -9.94 -15.27
C HIS A 611 13.95 -9.77 -13.75
N THR A 612 15.10 -10.05 -13.15
CA THR A 612 15.48 -9.74 -11.78
C THR A 612 16.72 -8.84 -11.85
N GLU A 613 17.24 -8.38 -10.72
CA GLU A 613 18.49 -7.59 -10.69
C GLU A 613 19.68 -8.29 -11.36
N LYS A 614 19.72 -9.64 -11.31
CA LYS A 614 20.88 -10.44 -11.77
C LYS A 614 20.60 -11.30 -13.01
N HIS A 615 19.34 -11.70 -13.23
CA HIS A 615 18.97 -12.69 -14.25
C HIS A 615 17.86 -12.18 -15.16
N LYS A 616 17.97 -12.50 -16.45
CA LYS A 616 16.94 -12.28 -17.47
C LYS A 616 16.62 -13.64 -18.12
N PHE A 617 15.35 -14.01 -18.19
CA PHE A 617 14.89 -15.29 -18.75
C PHE A 617 13.45 -15.15 -19.29
N GLY A 618 13.01 -16.10 -20.10
CA GLY A 618 11.65 -16.15 -20.65
C GLY A 618 10.79 -17.19 -19.92
N LEU A 619 9.54 -16.83 -19.66
CA LEU A 619 8.50 -17.74 -19.21
C LEU A 619 7.59 -18.07 -20.40
N ILE A 620 7.46 -19.35 -20.72
CA ILE A 620 6.55 -19.83 -21.76
C ILE A 620 5.16 -19.95 -21.15
N VAL A 621 4.19 -19.28 -21.77
CA VAL A 621 2.78 -19.25 -21.38
C VAL A 621 1.91 -19.50 -22.61
N GLU A 622 0.67 -19.91 -22.38
CA GLU A 622 -0.27 -20.25 -23.46
C GLU A 622 -1.04 -19.02 -23.93
N GLU A 623 -1.45 -18.15 -23.01
CA GLU A 623 -2.17 -16.91 -23.32
C GLU A 623 -1.67 -15.75 -22.47
N ILE A 624 -1.72 -14.55 -23.06
CA ILE A 624 -1.44 -13.29 -22.39
C ILE A 624 -2.74 -12.50 -22.41
N GLU A 625 -3.26 -12.18 -21.22
CA GLU A 625 -4.49 -11.42 -21.05
C GLU A 625 -4.18 -9.92 -20.86
N ASN A 626 -5.19 -9.09 -20.59
CA ASN A 626 -4.93 -7.68 -20.31
C ASN A 626 -4.24 -7.49 -18.95
N PRO A 627 -3.42 -6.44 -18.77
CA PRO A 627 -2.91 -6.10 -17.46
C PRO A 627 -4.03 -5.71 -16.50
N GLU A 628 -3.92 -6.18 -15.26
CA GLU A 628 -4.87 -5.85 -14.20
C GLU A 628 -4.17 -5.29 -12.96
N GLU A 629 -4.83 -4.32 -12.31
CA GLU A 629 -4.45 -3.87 -10.98
C GLU A 629 -5.06 -4.83 -9.96
N ILE A 630 -4.23 -5.64 -9.31
CA ILE A 630 -4.70 -6.72 -8.44
C ILE A 630 -4.39 -6.45 -6.97
N VAL A 631 -5.36 -6.74 -6.10
CA VAL A 631 -5.18 -6.60 -4.66
C VAL A 631 -4.45 -7.83 -4.11
N VAL A 632 -3.25 -7.61 -3.57
CA VAL A 632 -2.41 -8.69 -3.04
C VAL A 632 -2.93 -9.15 -1.68
N LYS A 633 -3.32 -10.42 -1.60
CA LYS A 633 -3.61 -11.13 -0.37
C LYS A 633 -2.41 -11.99 0.02
N PRO A 634 -1.96 -11.93 1.28
CA PRO A 634 -0.85 -12.76 1.75
C PRO A 634 -1.25 -14.24 1.73
N LEU A 635 -0.32 -15.10 1.32
CA LEU A 635 -0.52 -16.55 1.29
C LEU A 635 -0.43 -17.16 2.68
N SER A 636 -1.02 -18.35 2.86
CA SER A 636 -0.87 -19.14 4.09
C SER A 636 0.60 -19.51 4.35
N LYS A 637 0.94 -19.80 5.61
CA LYS A 637 2.32 -20.10 6.03
C LYS A 637 2.90 -21.31 5.29
N GLU A 638 2.06 -22.24 4.85
CA GLU A 638 2.45 -23.44 4.10
C GLU A 638 2.83 -23.08 2.67
N LEU A 639 2.04 -22.25 1.99
CA LEU A 639 2.29 -21.80 0.62
C LEU A 639 3.45 -20.81 0.53
N ALA A 640 3.61 -19.94 1.53
CA ALA A 640 4.71 -19.00 1.60
C ALA A 640 6.11 -19.68 1.65
N LYS A 641 6.20 -20.92 2.14
CA LYS A 641 7.47 -21.68 2.17
C LYS A 641 7.98 -22.09 0.79
N LEU A 642 7.09 -22.14 -0.21
CA LEU A 642 7.48 -22.55 -1.56
C LEU A 642 8.37 -21.51 -2.23
N ASN A 643 8.34 -20.24 -1.80
CA ASN A 643 9.09 -19.13 -2.39
C ASN A 643 8.92 -19.05 -3.92
N LEU A 644 7.77 -19.48 -4.46
CA LEU A 644 7.43 -19.38 -5.89
C LEU A 644 6.39 -18.28 -6.16
N TYR A 645 5.74 -17.82 -5.09
CA TYR A 645 4.64 -16.87 -5.16
C TYR A 645 4.85 -15.74 -4.16
N THR A 646 4.59 -14.51 -4.59
CA THR A 646 4.60 -13.33 -3.71
C THR A 646 3.27 -13.22 -2.94
N GLY A 647 2.17 -13.65 -3.54
CA GLY A 647 0.83 -13.50 -3.00
C GLY A 647 -0.23 -14.18 -3.88
N ALA A 648 -1.49 -14.01 -3.50
CA ALA A 648 -2.65 -14.34 -4.34
C ALA A 648 -3.52 -13.10 -4.52
N ALA A 649 -4.32 -13.06 -5.57
CA ALA A 649 -5.35 -12.05 -5.76
C ALA A 649 -6.67 -12.69 -6.15
N ILE A 650 -7.77 -12.02 -5.83
CA ILE A 650 -9.11 -12.37 -6.28
C ILE A 650 -9.43 -11.40 -7.42
N LEU A 651 -9.69 -11.95 -8.61
CA LEU A 651 -9.99 -11.19 -9.81
C LEU A 651 -11.46 -10.76 -9.85
N GLY A 652 -11.80 -9.90 -10.81
CA GLY A 652 -13.16 -9.43 -11.01
C GLY A 652 -14.15 -10.58 -11.15
N ASP A 653 -13.85 -11.60 -11.93
CA ASP A 653 -14.72 -12.77 -12.12
C ASP A 653 -14.84 -13.70 -10.89
N GLY A 654 -14.13 -13.41 -9.79
CA GLY A 654 -14.08 -14.24 -8.58
C GLY A 654 -13.04 -15.36 -8.64
N ASN A 655 -12.32 -15.52 -9.75
CA ASN A 655 -11.22 -16.46 -9.85
C ASN A 655 -10.02 -15.98 -9.04
N VAL A 656 -9.21 -16.93 -8.58
CA VAL A 656 -7.99 -16.65 -7.83
C VAL A 656 -6.81 -16.72 -8.78
N ALA A 657 -5.99 -15.67 -8.81
CA ALA A 657 -4.72 -15.65 -9.51
C ALA A 657 -3.55 -15.68 -8.51
N LEU A 658 -2.54 -16.50 -8.82
CA LEU A 658 -1.30 -16.54 -8.05
C LEU A 658 -0.27 -15.57 -8.64
N ILE A 659 0.32 -14.75 -7.77
CA ILE A 659 1.33 -13.75 -8.18
C ILE A 659 2.70 -14.42 -8.15
N LEU A 660 3.34 -14.53 -9.31
CA LEU A 660 4.63 -15.20 -9.46
C LEU A 660 5.77 -14.38 -8.85
N ASP A 661 6.55 -15.03 -7.97
CA ASP A 661 7.81 -14.47 -7.48
C ASP A 661 8.93 -14.83 -8.48
N ILE A 662 9.22 -13.90 -9.40
CA ILE A 662 10.29 -14.08 -10.41
C ILE A 662 11.65 -14.32 -9.77
N THR A 663 11.93 -13.71 -8.61
CA THR A 663 13.20 -13.90 -7.87
C THR A 663 13.22 -15.25 -7.14
N GLY A 664 12.06 -15.72 -6.71
CA GLY A 664 11.84 -17.04 -6.15
C GLY A 664 12.06 -18.15 -7.17
N ILE A 665 11.46 -18.00 -8.36
CA ILE A 665 11.56 -18.92 -9.49
C ILE A 665 13.02 -19.10 -9.95
N THR A 666 13.81 -18.02 -10.04
CA THR A 666 15.24 -18.13 -10.42
C THR A 666 16.05 -18.95 -9.44
N LYS A 667 15.79 -18.80 -8.13
CA LYS A 667 16.43 -19.57 -7.05
C LYS A 667 16.01 -21.03 -7.08
N PHE A 668 14.70 -21.29 -7.24
CA PHE A 668 14.14 -22.63 -7.31
C PHE A 668 14.74 -23.43 -8.47
N LEU A 669 14.87 -22.79 -9.63
CA LEU A 669 15.35 -23.43 -10.85
C LEU A 669 16.88 -23.53 -10.95
N LYS A 670 17.62 -23.06 -9.94
CA LYS A 670 19.09 -22.92 -9.97
C LYS A 670 19.53 -22.36 -11.34
N LEU A 671 18.84 -21.33 -11.84
CA LEU A 671 19.19 -20.68 -13.10
C LEU A 671 20.55 -20.01 -12.88
N LEU A 672 21.60 -20.75 -13.20
CA LEU A 672 22.99 -20.41 -12.94
C LEU A 672 23.31 -18.99 -13.45
N PRO A 673 23.98 -18.15 -12.66
CA PRO A 673 24.71 -16.98 -13.17
C PRO A 673 25.69 -17.36 -14.30
N ASN A 674 26.08 -18.64 -14.36
CA ASN A 674 27.15 -19.16 -15.20
C ASN A 674 26.83 -19.27 -16.70
N ILE A 675 25.60 -19.11 -17.19
CA ILE A 675 25.41 -19.15 -18.67
C ILE A 675 26.17 -18.01 -19.35
N ARG A 676 26.38 -16.86 -18.69
CA ARG A 676 27.23 -15.78 -19.24
C ARG A 676 28.74 -16.08 -19.16
N GLU A 677 29.20 -16.88 -18.21
CA GLU A 677 30.64 -17.18 -18.03
C GLU A 677 31.07 -18.52 -18.63
N GLU A 678 30.25 -19.56 -18.61
CA GLU A 678 30.51 -20.87 -19.25
C GLU A 678 30.37 -20.78 -20.78
N ILE A 679 29.49 -19.92 -21.32
CA ILE A 679 29.49 -19.60 -22.76
C ILE A 679 30.79 -18.86 -23.16
N ARG A 680 31.34 -18.01 -22.29
CA ARG A 680 32.67 -17.40 -22.51
C ARG A 680 33.81 -18.41 -22.35
N GLY A 681 33.68 -19.38 -21.45
CA GLY A 681 34.69 -20.39 -21.17
C GLY A 681 34.78 -21.52 -22.22
N GLY A 682 33.66 -21.86 -22.86
CA GLY A 682 33.57 -22.93 -23.87
C GLY A 682 33.88 -22.50 -25.31
N VAL A 683 33.93 -21.20 -25.60
CA VAL A 683 34.23 -20.67 -26.94
C VAL A 683 35.51 -19.84 -26.90
N LYS A 684 36.66 -20.52 -26.72
CA LYS A 684 37.92 -20.06 -27.33
C LYS A 684 37.88 -20.37 -28.83
N LYS A 685 36.98 -19.72 -29.55
CA LYS A 685 37.20 -19.36 -30.94
C LYS A 685 37.30 -17.85 -30.95
N GLU A 686 38.34 -17.35 -31.61
CA GLU A 686 38.59 -15.94 -31.86
C GLU A 686 37.26 -15.19 -31.98
N VAL A 687 37.02 -14.26 -31.05
CA VAL A 687 35.92 -13.31 -31.16
C VAL A 687 36.28 -12.40 -32.32
N SER A 688 35.94 -12.84 -33.53
CA SER A 688 35.68 -11.94 -34.63
C SER A 688 34.51 -11.07 -34.19
N ASP A 689 34.74 -9.76 -34.12
CA ASP A 689 33.74 -8.73 -33.89
C ASP A 689 32.69 -8.83 -35.01
N LYS A 690 31.69 -9.71 -34.83
CA LYS A 690 30.62 -9.91 -35.83
C LYS A 690 29.73 -8.69 -35.81
N GLN A 691 29.70 -7.96 -36.93
CA GLN A 691 28.81 -6.81 -37.14
C GLN A 691 27.38 -7.32 -37.36
N HIS A 692 26.42 -6.77 -36.61
CA HIS A 692 24.99 -7.02 -36.80
C HIS A 692 24.42 -5.93 -37.71
N TYR A 693 23.70 -6.30 -38.77
CA TYR A 693 23.12 -5.35 -39.72
C TYR A 693 21.61 -5.27 -39.56
N LEU A 694 21.07 -4.08 -39.27
CA LEU A 694 19.65 -3.77 -39.38
C LEU A 694 19.26 -3.59 -40.85
N LEU A 695 18.34 -4.43 -41.32
CA LEU A 695 17.81 -4.42 -42.68
C LEU A 695 16.49 -3.63 -42.73
N TYR A 696 16.37 -2.76 -43.73
CA TYR A 696 15.21 -1.92 -43.94
C TYR A 696 15.03 -1.63 -45.43
N SER A 697 13.80 -1.35 -45.87
CA SER A 697 13.52 -1.01 -47.27
C SER A 697 13.25 0.47 -47.46
N VAL A 698 13.69 0.99 -48.62
CA VAL A 698 13.32 2.31 -49.13
C VAL A 698 12.98 2.18 -50.60
N CYS A 699 11.76 2.54 -51.01
CA CYS A 699 11.28 2.45 -52.41
C CYS A 699 11.60 1.11 -53.08
N SER A 700 11.26 0.00 -52.39
CA SER A 700 11.53 -1.38 -52.83
C SER A 700 13.01 -1.80 -52.95
N GLN A 701 13.96 -0.94 -52.55
CA GLN A 701 15.38 -1.29 -52.41
C GLN A 701 15.69 -1.67 -50.96
N LEU A 702 16.36 -2.81 -50.76
CA LEU A 702 16.79 -3.29 -49.45
C LEU A 702 18.13 -2.66 -49.06
N PHE A 703 18.19 -2.10 -47.86
CA PHE A 703 19.36 -1.48 -47.25
C PHE A 703 19.72 -2.18 -45.95
N GLY A 704 20.99 -2.09 -45.56
CA GLY A 704 21.52 -2.57 -44.29
C GLY A 704 22.38 -1.51 -43.63
N LEU A 705 22.35 -1.41 -42.30
CA LEU A 705 23.28 -0.59 -41.54
C LEU A 705 23.71 -1.30 -40.25
N ASP A 706 24.88 -0.98 -39.71
CA ASP A 706 25.31 -1.56 -38.43
C ASP A 706 24.33 -1.16 -37.31
N SER A 707 23.74 -2.16 -36.65
CA SER A 707 22.76 -1.96 -35.58
C SER A 707 23.35 -1.21 -34.39
N LYS A 708 24.68 -1.21 -34.19
CA LYS A 708 25.36 -0.44 -33.14
C LYS A 708 25.13 1.07 -33.28
N ASN A 709 24.84 1.56 -34.49
CA ASN A 709 24.61 2.98 -34.74
C ASN A 709 23.17 3.42 -34.43
N VAL A 710 22.24 2.49 -34.25
CA VAL A 710 20.82 2.78 -34.07
C VAL A 710 20.54 3.16 -32.62
N LEU A 711 20.09 4.40 -32.41
CA LEU A 711 19.65 4.85 -31.09
C LEU A 711 18.23 4.35 -30.79
N ARG A 712 17.33 4.42 -31.79
CA ARG A 712 15.92 4.05 -31.65
C ARG A 712 15.25 3.89 -33.01
N ILE A 713 14.17 3.12 -33.07
CA ILE A 713 13.26 3.04 -34.23
C ILE A 713 11.87 3.49 -33.75
N GLU A 714 11.22 4.37 -34.50
CA GLU A 714 9.92 4.95 -34.16
C GLU A 714 8.99 4.99 -35.35
N GLN A 715 7.69 4.74 -35.12
CA GLN A 715 6.68 5.05 -36.11
C GLN A 715 6.27 6.52 -35.98
N ILE A 716 6.22 7.22 -37.11
CA ILE A 716 5.90 8.64 -37.16
C ILE A 716 4.68 8.89 -38.06
N ASP A 717 3.91 9.91 -37.71
CA ASP A 717 2.88 10.46 -38.61
C ASP A 717 3.57 11.40 -39.62
N PRO A 718 3.49 11.12 -40.95
CA PRO A 718 4.08 11.97 -41.96
C PRO A 718 3.60 13.43 -41.92
N ASN A 719 2.42 13.70 -41.33
CA ASN A 719 1.89 15.06 -41.18
C ASN A 719 2.66 15.90 -40.16
N ASN A 720 3.43 15.27 -39.26
CA ASN A 720 4.25 15.96 -38.25
C ASN A 720 5.64 16.34 -38.79
N ILE A 721 5.91 16.10 -40.08
CA ILE A 721 7.15 16.50 -40.74
C ILE A 721 6.98 17.92 -41.28
N GLU A 722 7.77 18.84 -40.73
CA GLU A 722 7.83 20.23 -41.17
C GLU A 722 9.02 20.45 -42.11
N LYS A 723 8.84 21.31 -43.12
CA LYS A 723 9.92 21.71 -44.03
C LYS A 723 10.41 23.10 -43.67
N VAL A 724 11.65 23.17 -43.17
CA VAL A 724 12.33 24.41 -42.80
C VAL A 724 13.49 24.64 -43.76
N MET A 725 13.36 25.62 -44.64
CA MET A 725 14.27 25.85 -45.78
C MET A 725 14.40 24.59 -46.66
N ASN A 726 15.63 24.06 -46.81
CA ASN A 726 15.91 22.82 -47.54
C ASN A 726 15.98 21.59 -46.63
N ARG A 727 15.46 21.66 -45.40
CA ARG A 727 15.52 20.56 -44.43
C ARG A 727 14.12 20.11 -44.05
N GLU A 728 13.96 18.81 -43.89
CA GLU A 728 12.80 18.22 -43.23
C GLU A 728 13.16 18.02 -41.76
N VAL A 729 12.28 18.47 -40.87
CA VAL A 729 12.46 18.39 -39.42
C VAL A 729 11.18 17.91 -38.77
N MET A 730 11.29 17.31 -37.61
CA MET A 730 10.15 16.91 -36.79
C MET A 730 10.44 17.23 -35.33
N GLN A 731 9.43 17.72 -34.62
CA GLN A 731 9.51 17.83 -33.17
C GLN A 731 9.30 16.45 -32.54
N TYR A 732 10.31 15.95 -31.85
CA TYR A 732 10.26 14.67 -31.15
C TYR A 732 10.74 14.85 -29.71
N ARG A 733 9.84 14.58 -28.74
CA ARG A 733 10.10 14.68 -27.29
C ARG A 733 10.69 16.03 -26.84
N GLY A 734 10.20 17.12 -27.42
CA GLY A 734 10.65 18.48 -27.08
C GLY A 734 11.95 18.92 -27.76
N GLU A 735 12.57 18.07 -28.59
CA GLU A 735 13.73 18.40 -29.41
C GLU A 735 13.34 18.44 -30.90
N ILE A 736 14.05 19.24 -31.70
CA ILE A 736 13.89 19.27 -33.16
C ILE A 736 14.88 18.26 -33.76
N ILE A 737 14.36 17.25 -34.45
CA ILE A 737 15.15 16.22 -35.14
C ILE A 737 15.19 16.55 -36.63
N GLU A 738 16.39 16.61 -37.20
CA GLU A 738 16.59 16.72 -38.65
C GLU A 738 16.41 15.35 -39.29
N LEU A 739 15.55 15.27 -40.30
CA LEU A 739 15.18 14.05 -41.01
C LEU A 739 15.91 13.98 -42.35
N CYS A 740 16.37 12.78 -42.68
CA CYS A 740 17.00 12.47 -43.95
C CYS A 740 16.19 11.43 -44.72
N ARG A 741 15.88 11.76 -45.96
CA ARG A 741 15.18 10.91 -46.92
C ARG A 741 16.19 10.18 -47.80
N MET A 742 16.26 8.85 -47.67
CA MET A 742 17.22 8.03 -48.42
C MET A 742 16.90 8.00 -49.92
N ASP A 743 15.63 8.10 -50.31
CA ASP A 743 15.19 8.18 -51.70
C ASP A 743 15.74 9.44 -52.39
N GLN A 744 15.74 10.58 -51.70
CA GLN A 744 16.34 11.82 -52.19
C GLN A 744 17.87 11.75 -52.23
N TYR A 745 18.49 11.14 -51.21
CA TYR A 745 19.95 11.02 -51.12
C TYR A 745 20.54 10.12 -52.22
N PHE A 746 19.93 8.95 -52.45
CA PHE A 746 20.36 7.98 -53.46
C PHE A 746 19.68 8.16 -54.83
N ARG A 747 18.80 9.17 -54.99
CA ARG A 747 18.01 9.45 -56.20
C ARG A 747 17.22 8.22 -56.68
N LEU A 748 16.54 7.54 -55.75
CA LEU A 748 15.73 6.37 -56.05
C LEU A 748 14.40 6.77 -56.72
N ASN A 749 13.90 5.93 -57.63
CA ASN A 749 12.62 6.18 -58.30
C ASN A 749 11.45 5.94 -57.34
N ARG A 750 10.70 7.00 -57.04
CA ARG A 750 9.57 6.94 -56.12
C ARG A 750 8.37 6.27 -56.78
N GLY A 751 7.94 5.12 -56.24
CA GLY A 751 6.62 4.55 -56.53
C GLY A 751 5.51 5.42 -55.95
N ALA A 752 4.38 5.57 -56.64
CA ALA A 752 3.36 6.59 -56.34
C ALA A 752 2.54 6.38 -55.05
N THR A 753 2.86 5.40 -54.20
CA THR A 753 1.93 4.96 -53.13
C THR A 753 2.53 4.62 -51.76
N GLU A 754 3.84 4.75 -51.53
CA GLU A 754 4.42 4.35 -50.25
C GLU A 754 4.86 5.55 -49.40
N GLN A 755 4.09 5.85 -48.35
CA GLN A 755 4.47 6.82 -47.33
C GLN A 755 5.45 6.18 -46.35
N GLU A 756 6.62 6.79 -46.16
CA GLU A 756 7.57 6.42 -45.11
C GLU A 756 6.94 6.73 -43.75
N ARG A 757 6.69 5.69 -42.96
CA ARG A 757 6.07 5.79 -41.63
C ARG A 757 7.03 5.46 -40.50
N THR A 758 8.27 5.11 -40.81
CA THR A 758 9.25 4.69 -39.81
C THR A 758 10.47 5.60 -39.85
N MET A 759 10.89 6.08 -38.68
CA MET A 759 12.11 6.84 -38.47
C MET A 759 13.11 6.01 -37.68
N ILE A 760 14.32 5.85 -38.21
CA ILE A 760 15.46 5.32 -37.47
C ILE A 760 16.25 6.52 -36.93
N LEU A 761 16.39 6.60 -35.61
CA LEU A 761 17.07 7.68 -34.90
C LEU A 761 18.52 7.33 -34.63
N PHE A 762 19.42 8.30 -34.86
CA PHE A 762 20.86 8.18 -34.68
C PHE A 762 21.39 9.32 -33.80
N GLN A 763 22.45 9.04 -33.05
CA GLN A 763 23.22 10.06 -32.34
C GLN A 763 24.40 10.50 -33.23
N THR A 764 24.44 11.77 -33.63
CA THR A 764 25.58 12.34 -34.38
C THR A 764 26.34 13.35 -33.51
N THR A 765 27.52 13.79 -33.96
CA THR A 765 28.29 14.85 -33.30
C THR A 765 27.57 16.20 -33.26
N LYS A 766 26.55 16.40 -34.09
CA LYS A 766 25.74 17.62 -34.18
C LYS A 766 24.34 17.48 -33.56
N GLY A 767 24.11 16.42 -32.79
CA GLY A 767 22.81 16.13 -32.17
C GLY A 767 22.13 14.90 -32.77
N LYS A 768 20.88 14.67 -32.37
CA LYS A 768 20.08 13.53 -32.85
C LYS A 768 19.54 13.82 -34.25
N LYS A 769 19.57 12.81 -35.12
CA LYS A 769 19.08 12.89 -36.50
C LYS A 769 18.34 11.61 -36.87
N GLY A 770 17.34 11.73 -37.75
CA GLY A 770 16.50 10.62 -38.18
C GLY A 770 16.72 10.27 -39.65
N ILE A 771 16.67 8.99 -40.00
CA ILE A 771 16.51 8.51 -41.38
C ILE A 771 15.10 7.98 -41.52
N LEU A 772 14.38 8.43 -42.55
CA LEU A 772 13.05 7.93 -42.89
C LEU A 772 13.16 6.68 -43.78
N VAL A 773 12.38 5.66 -43.43
CA VAL A 773 12.35 4.37 -44.11
C VAL A 773 10.91 3.88 -44.25
N HIS A 774 10.68 3.00 -45.24
CA HIS A 774 9.37 2.42 -45.48
C HIS A 774 9.05 1.34 -44.45
N GLU A 775 9.94 0.37 -44.32
CA GLU A 775 9.74 -0.79 -43.46
C GLU A 775 11.06 -1.30 -42.88
N ILE A 776 11.02 -1.78 -41.64
CA ILE A 776 12.14 -2.49 -41.01
C ILE A 776 11.88 -3.99 -41.19
N HIS A 777 12.84 -4.70 -41.79
CA HIS A 777 12.69 -6.13 -42.08
C HIS A 777 13.21 -6.98 -40.91
N ASN A 778 14.51 -6.92 -40.63
CA ASN A 778 15.13 -7.76 -39.60
C ASN A 778 16.55 -7.27 -39.24
N VAL A 779 17.20 -7.89 -38.26
CA VAL A 779 18.64 -7.75 -37.99
C VAL A 779 19.35 -9.06 -38.38
N THR A 780 20.37 -9.01 -39.23
CA THR A 780 21.16 -10.18 -39.66
C THR A 780 22.61 -10.12 -39.19
N GLU A 781 23.21 -11.28 -38.92
CA GLU A 781 24.63 -11.44 -38.57
C GLU A 781 25.52 -11.71 -39.78
N GLU A 782 24.92 -12.02 -40.94
CA GLU A 782 25.66 -12.42 -42.13
C GLU A 782 24.99 -11.83 -43.38
N ILE A 783 25.80 -11.13 -44.19
CA ILE A 783 25.45 -10.70 -45.53
C ILE A 783 26.30 -11.54 -46.48
N SER A 784 25.66 -12.45 -47.20
CA SER A 784 26.34 -13.35 -48.13
C SER A 784 26.87 -12.58 -49.36
N ALA A 785 27.97 -13.02 -49.95
CA ALA A 785 28.61 -12.35 -51.10
C ALA A 785 28.89 -10.84 -50.88
N TYR A 786 29.28 -10.45 -49.65
CA TYR A 786 29.59 -9.06 -49.32
C TYR A 786 30.81 -8.55 -50.12
N SER A 787 30.63 -7.51 -50.91
CA SER A 787 31.72 -6.74 -51.53
C SER A 787 31.80 -5.37 -50.88
N GLN A 788 32.94 -5.11 -50.25
CA GLN A 788 33.22 -3.80 -49.68
C GLN A 788 33.45 -2.79 -50.80
N ASN A 789 32.86 -1.60 -50.68
CA ASN A 789 33.01 -0.56 -51.68
C ASN A 789 34.31 0.22 -51.42
N GLU A 790 35.14 0.41 -52.46
CA GLU A 790 36.43 1.12 -52.33
C GLU A 790 36.25 2.63 -52.08
N ASP A 791 35.11 3.19 -52.53
CA ASP A 791 34.74 4.59 -52.33
C ASP A 791 33.59 4.74 -51.32
N GLN A 792 33.93 4.93 -50.06
CA GLN A 792 32.99 5.16 -48.94
C GLN A 792 32.53 6.64 -48.83
N SER A 793 32.98 7.53 -49.73
CA SER A 793 32.66 8.96 -49.68
C SER A 793 31.17 9.27 -49.85
N SER A 794 30.41 8.32 -50.40
CA SER A 794 28.95 8.37 -50.56
C SER A 794 28.17 7.81 -49.37
N GLY A 795 28.84 7.33 -48.31
CA GLY A 795 28.21 6.65 -47.19
C GLY A 795 27.78 5.21 -47.46
N VAL A 796 28.04 4.67 -48.66
CA VAL A 796 27.86 3.24 -48.97
C VAL A 796 29.12 2.48 -48.59
N VAL A 797 29.00 1.53 -47.67
CA VAL A 797 30.12 0.72 -47.14
C VAL A 797 30.36 -0.52 -48.00
N GLY A 798 29.30 -1.10 -48.56
CA GLY A 798 29.39 -2.27 -49.41
C GLY A 798 28.02 -2.73 -49.90
N ASN A 799 28.00 -3.82 -50.65
CA ASN A 799 26.78 -4.51 -51.06
C ASN A 799 26.90 -6.00 -50.74
N GLY A 800 25.79 -6.70 -50.71
CA GLY A 800 25.78 -8.16 -50.62
C GLY A 800 24.37 -8.71 -50.78
N ILE A 801 24.15 -9.95 -50.37
CA ILE A 801 22.91 -10.68 -50.62
C ILE A 801 22.37 -11.20 -49.28
N VAL A 802 21.09 -10.92 -49.02
CA VAL A 802 20.33 -11.51 -47.92
C VAL A 802 19.03 -12.08 -48.49
N SER A 803 18.74 -13.35 -48.19
CA SER A 803 17.53 -14.04 -48.66
C SER A 803 17.29 -14.00 -50.18
N GLY A 804 18.36 -13.88 -50.98
CA GLY A 804 18.29 -13.80 -52.45
C GLY A 804 18.11 -12.39 -53.01
N GLU A 805 17.98 -11.36 -52.18
CA GLU A 805 17.87 -9.96 -52.58
C GLU A 805 19.18 -9.19 -52.35
N THR A 806 19.46 -8.22 -53.21
CA THR A 806 20.66 -7.38 -53.08
C THR A 806 20.46 -6.32 -52.00
N VAL A 807 21.29 -6.36 -50.97
CA VAL A 807 21.34 -5.40 -49.86
C VAL A 807 22.48 -4.42 -50.08
N ILE A 808 22.17 -3.12 -49.97
CA ILE A 808 23.18 -2.06 -49.94
C ILE A 808 23.48 -1.72 -48.47
N VAL A 809 24.72 -1.92 -48.04
CA VAL A 809 25.15 -1.62 -46.67
C VAL A 809 25.66 -0.19 -46.60
N VAL A 810 25.12 0.60 -45.69
CA VAL A 810 25.41 2.03 -45.54
C VAL A 810 25.91 2.37 -44.13
N ASP A 811 26.73 3.42 -44.05
CA ASP A 811 27.12 4.07 -42.82
C ASP A 811 26.21 5.29 -42.59
N PRO A 812 25.25 5.19 -41.64
CA PRO A 812 24.28 6.25 -41.41
C PRO A 812 24.94 7.53 -40.89
N ILE A 813 26.06 7.45 -40.17
CA ILE A 813 26.74 8.62 -39.61
C ILE A 813 27.36 9.43 -40.74
N THR A 814 28.01 8.77 -41.70
CA THR A 814 28.59 9.42 -42.87
C THR A 814 27.51 10.08 -43.74
N ILE A 815 26.40 9.38 -44.01
CA ILE A 815 25.27 9.92 -44.78
C ILE A 815 24.70 11.17 -44.10
N LEU A 816 24.37 11.08 -42.81
CA LEU A 816 23.78 12.20 -42.04
C LEU A 816 24.74 13.40 -41.93
N ASN A 817 26.06 13.17 -41.91
CA ASN A 817 27.07 14.23 -41.93
C ASN A 817 27.20 14.89 -43.32
N LEU A 818 27.07 14.13 -44.42
CA LEU A 818 27.13 14.66 -45.79
C LEU A 818 25.90 15.46 -46.16
N VAL A 819 24.71 15.00 -45.75
CA VAL A 819 23.45 15.76 -45.89
C VAL A 819 23.55 17.11 -45.17
N SER A 820 24.27 17.15 -44.04
CA SER A 820 24.57 18.39 -43.33
C SER A 820 25.54 19.32 -44.07
N LYS A 821 26.38 18.80 -44.98
CA LYS A 821 27.44 19.52 -45.71
C LYS A 821 27.04 19.95 -47.12
N ASN A 822 26.18 19.19 -47.81
CA ASN A 822 25.82 19.39 -49.22
C ASN A 822 24.90 20.59 -49.53
N ILE A 823 24.80 21.57 -48.63
CA ILE A 823 24.22 22.89 -48.95
C ILE A 823 25.32 23.94 -49.25
N MET A 824 26.60 23.58 -49.15
CA MET A 824 27.72 24.47 -49.51
C MET A 824 28.34 24.20 -50.90
N HIS A 825 27.94 23.14 -51.62
CA HIS A 825 28.63 22.73 -52.85
C HIS A 825 27.81 22.74 -54.16
N ASP A 826 26.50 22.99 -54.12
CA ASP A 826 25.66 23.04 -55.35
C ASP A 826 25.68 24.41 -56.06
N GLN A 827 26.70 25.25 -55.81
CA GLN A 827 27.01 26.45 -56.61
C GLN A 827 28.30 26.34 -57.44
N ALA A 828 28.94 25.17 -57.49
CA ALA A 828 30.21 25.03 -58.23
C ALA A 828 30.28 23.71 -59.03
N GLN A 829 29.30 23.46 -59.90
CA GLN A 829 29.47 22.66 -61.13
C GLN A 829 28.22 22.79 -62.02
N VAL A 830 28.01 24.00 -62.54
CA VAL A 830 27.39 24.20 -63.86
C VAL A 830 28.53 24.63 -64.77
N GLY A 831 29.00 23.70 -65.58
CA GLY A 831 29.89 23.88 -66.72
C GLY A 831 29.43 22.94 -67.81
#